data_AF-A0AAW8XXF3-F1
#
_entry.id   AF-A0AAW8XXF3-F1
#
_cell.length_a   1.000
_cell.length_b   1.000
_cell.length_c   1.000
_cell.angle_alpha   90.00
_cell.angle_beta   90.00
_cell.angle_gamma   90.00
#
_symmetry.space_group_name_H-M   'P 1'
#
loop_
_entity.id
_entity.type
_entity.pdbx_description
1 polymer ?
#
loop_
_entity_poly.entity_id
_entity_poly.type
_entity_poly.pdbx_seq_one_letter_code
_entity_poly.pdbx_strand_id
1 'polypeptide(L)'
;MAKQPKKTKKRSFHQELVLNRWMLRFFNAEHLSALKLRLGDDRHEGIDEDGQSLFFHELIRGLFNPNRVTESDLRRYDLSIVSHWQAITSQRSQQEGHELQMKYFQYLSLLFSEIYLDWYFNKRQSLLDGLNEELEEYRKEVGAEPFCDFEADDLNKIAFWNATGSGKTLLLHVNILQYLHYFQNGHIDSYPDKIILLTPNEGLSRQHLEELNLSGFSAQHFSKNQTMRFPGMVEIIDINKLGDEMGDKTVAVDAFEGNNLVLVDEGHRGTGTAAGAWMARRDALVRGGFAFEYSATFGQAVAKGMTVAAAEEDIKKKRAKMLFETTSLRKLNAEQLAQLTLTPEETRRARLTATREIYAKCILFDYSYKFFYEDGYGKESLILNMSGEAYEQADNARKYFTACLLSFYQQLWLWSTQQNKLADFNIEKPLWVFVGNTVSGEESDILEVVRFLADFLNDEAQSKVWLADLIADRAQILDAKGNNIFMGRFTPLMGFTDRVDDLYADILQRVFNAPAKQRLKLVNIKSSKGELALRVGDAEPFGLINIGDDAGLFSVAEDVTAFDNERDDFGGALFGTLNNKDSHLNVLVGSRKFTEGWSSWRVSTMGLLNMGQGEGSQIIQLFGRGVRLKGKGFSLKRTLPQDRPKGAHLDKLEALNIFGVRASYMAAFKEYLREEGITPSDEVLELDFPTRANLPKGKLKTLSLKDGYKDNQKLGFKRAHFPWLYEVPKQFKDKIKILPVVLDMYPRVEALSTQSKGNATTMEARHKGKLDQRVFPAFDWDRIYLALQEHKLQRSWSNLRLERQKLISFCEGSSDWYTLFIPAAELKVTSFNDIRKQEDILIRLLTDYTDRFYKALKTGYEGQFYDIIHIDEEHGSMLKLYQFEFDNSDDGLQYHTKLDALKNLVASGKIGEASKWNAPHMVAISFDRHLFYPLFSFENDGDKDLVPLKLKPLGLGAPSEVEFVRDLEAFYKSDNGKEAIGKRSLYLLRNADREGKGLGFALAGNFYPDFLLWLVDDESGKQWLTFVDPKGLRNIDLSHPKLGLYKEVKTLEATLAGQAQPGEPPLVLNAFILSPTKFADLLNVGDSTKKAELEGRHVLFMEDGANSYLSKMFAKLI
;
A
#
# COMPACT_ATOMS: atom_id res chain seq x y z
N MET A 1 1.71 -37.00 -16.87
CA MET A 1 2.06 -35.57 -16.79
C MET A 1 2.40 -35.24 -15.34
N ALA A 2 3.63 -34.83 -15.08
CA ALA A 2 4.13 -34.58 -13.73
C ALA A 2 3.40 -33.39 -13.08
N LYS A 3 2.92 -33.58 -11.84
CA LYS A 3 2.29 -32.55 -11.00
C LYS A 3 3.27 -31.38 -10.83
N GLN A 4 2.83 -30.16 -11.13
CA GLN A 4 3.54 -28.96 -10.67
C GLN A 4 3.61 -28.96 -9.14
N PRO A 5 4.77 -28.67 -8.53
CA PRO A 5 4.90 -28.62 -7.08
C PRO A 5 4.08 -27.43 -6.54
N LYS A 6 3.35 -27.68 -5.44
CA LYS A 6 2.69 -26.64 -4.64
C LYS A 6 3.69 -25.52 -4.34
N LYS A 7 3.36 -24.26 -4.64
CA LYS A 7 4.13 -23.11 -4.16
C LYS A 7 4.03 -23.09 -2.63
N THR A 8 5.05 -23.60 -1.95
CA THR A 8 5.27 -23.41 -0.52
C THR A 8 5.39 -21.90 -0.23
N LYS A 9 4.85 -21.46 0.90
CA LYS A 9 4.93 -20.06 1.35
C LYS A 9 6.42 -19.69 1.47
N LYS A 10 6.85 -18.64 0.77
CA LYS A 10 8.26 -18.20 0.75
C LYS A 10 8.64 -17.69 2.15
N ARG A 11 9.75 -18.17 2.71
CA ARG A 11 10.30 -17.72 4.00
C ARG A 11 10.75 -16.25 3.92
N SER A 12 10.65 -15.52 5.01
CA SER A 12 11.19 -14.15 5.09
C SER A 12 12.70 -14.20 5.34
N PHE A 13 13.44 -13.13 4.96
CA PHE A 13 14.89 -13.12 5.15
C PHE A 13 15.32 -13.19 6.62
N HIS A 14 14.51 -12.64 7.55
CA HIS A 14 14.69 -12.81 9.01
C HIS A 14 14.80 -14.28 9.42
N GLN A 15 14.13 -15.18 8.71
CA GLN A 15 14.14 -16.62 9.00
C GLN A 15 15.38 -17.34 8.42
N GLU A 16 16.21 -16.66 7.65
CA GLU A 16 17.39 -17.23 6.98
C GLU A 16 18.71 -16.89 7.69
N LEU A 17 18.69 -16.14 8.80
CA LEU A 17 19.89 -15.63 9.49
C LEU A 17 20.59 -16.70 10.35
N VAL A 18 21.53 -17.44 9.76
CA VAL A 18 22.18 -18.60 10.39
C VAL A 18 23.06 -18.21 11.58
N LEU A 19 23.91 -17.17 11.44
CA LEU A 19 24.78 -16.72 12.54
C LEU A 19 23.96 -16.20 13.73
N ASN A 20 22.92 -15.40 13.48
CA ASN A 20 22.03 -14.92 14.53
C ASN A 20 21.36 -16.08 15.30
N ARG A 21 20.90 -17.13 14.60
CA ARG A 21 20.33 -18.34 15.22
C ARG A 21 21.35 -19.06 16.10
N TRP A 22 22.57 -19.24 15.61
CA TRP A 22 23.65 -19.85 16.38
C TRP A 22 23.93 -19.05 17.67
N MET A 23 23.95 -17.72 17.57
CA MET A 23 24.11 -16.84 18.74
C MET A 23 22.97 -16.96 19.75
N LEU A 24 21.72 -17.10 19.29
CA LEU A 24 20.58 -17.29 20.19
C LEU A 24 20.67 -18.59 21.01
N ARG A 25 21.44 -19.60 20.57
CA ARG A 25 21.67 -20.85 21.33
C ARG A 25 22.46 -20.64 22.63
N PHE A 26 23.16 -19.52 22.78
CA PHE A 26 23.81 -19.12 24.04
C PHE A 26 22.81 -18.64 25.09
N PHE A 27 21.54 -18.46 24.69
CA PHE A 27 20.45 -18.04 25.55
C PHE A 27 19.38 -19.14 25.60
N ASN A 28 18.58 -19.17 26.66
CA ASN A 28 17.42 -20.05 26.79
C ASN A 28 16.20 -19.45 26.06
N ALA A 29 16.43 -18.92 24.86
CA ALA A 29 15.45 -18.20 24.06
C ALA A 29 15.63 -18.54 22.57
N GLU A 30 14.53 -18.90 21.89
CA GLU A 30 14.56 -19.23 20.46
C GLU A 30 14.50 -17.97 19.56
N HIS A 31 13.99 -16.85 20.10
CA HIS A 31 13.76 -15.61 19.37
C HIS A 31 14.04 -14.38 20.25
N LEU A 32 14.37 -13.25 19.61
CA LEU A 32 14.62 -11.99 20.31
C LEU A 32 13.43 -11.51 21.16
N SER A 33 12.20 -11.80 20.74
CA SER A 33 10.98 -11.44 21.48
C SER A 33 10.92 -12.07 22.88
N ALA A 34 11.47 -13.28 23.06
CA ALA A 34 11.56 -13.94 24.36
C ALA A 34 12.57 -13.22 25.29
N LEU A 35 13.69 -12.76 24.74
CA LEU A 35 14.66 -11.94 25.49
C LEU A 35 14.07 -10.57 25.86
N LYS A 36 13.39 -9.91 24.91
CA LYS A 36 12.70 -8.62 25.12
C LYS A 36 11.71 -8.68 26.27
N LEU A 37 10.90 -9.75 26.38
CA LEU A 37 9.88 -9.87 27.43
C LEU A 37 10.47 -9.68 28.85
N ARG A 38 11.75 -10.04 29.01
CA ARG A 38 12.44 -10.01 30.30
C ARG A 38 13.40 -8.83 30.43
N LEU A 39 14.05 -8.41 29.35
CA LEU A 39 15.06 -7.35 29.34
C LEU A 39 14.54 -5.98 28.88
N GLY A 40 13.38 -5.91 28.24
CA GLY A 40 12.90 -4.71 27.55
C GLY A 40 12.27 -3.61 28.44
N ASP A 41 12.17 -3.86 29.74
CA ASP A 41 11.67 -2.91 30.74
C ASP A 41 12.79 -1.95 31.15
N ASP A 42 12.49 -0.65 31.16
CA ASP A 42 13.42 0.45 31.46
C ASP A 42 14.10 0.29 32.84
N ARG A 43 13.49 -0.45 33.78
CA ARG A 43 14.08 -0.74 35.09
C ARG A 43 15.38 -1.57 35.03
N HIS A 44 15.64 -2.23 33.90
CA HIS A 44 16.85 -3.02 33.67
C HIS A 44 17.93 -2.21 32.95
N GLU A 45 17.67 -0.94 32.62
CA GLU A 45 18.68 -0.02 32.11
C GLU A 45 19.47 0.56 33.28
N GLY A 46 20.80 0.59 33.17
CA GLY A 46 21.66 1.10 34.24
C GLY A 46 22.79 0.14 34.61
N ILE A 47 23.64 0.64 35.50
CA ILE A 47 24.74 -0.09 36.13
C ILE A 47 24.40 -0.20 37.63
N ASP A 48 24.55 -1.39 38.19
CA ASP A 48 24.31 -1.66 39.62
C ASP A 48 25.54 -1.28 40.47
N GLU A 49 25.40 -1.33 41.80
CA GLU A 49 26.47 -0.97 42.74
C GLU A 49 27.72 -1.85 42.63
N ASP A 50 27.61 -3.05 42.08
CA ASP A 50 28.74 -3.97 41.85
C ASP A 50 29.50 -3.69 40.53
N GLY A 51 29.07 -2.67 39.78
CA GLY A 51 29.65 -2.26 38.50
C GLY A 51 29.19 -3.08 37.29
N GLN A 52 28.33 -4.09 37.47
CA GLN A 52 27.69 -4.82 36.38
C GLN A 52 26.50 -4.05 35.83
N SER A 53 26.09 -4.36 34.60
CA SER A 53 24.81 -3.90 34.09
C SER A 53 23.64 -4.58 34.81
N LEU A 54 22.52 -3.87 34.94
CA LEU A 54 21.28 -4.47 35.42
C LEU A 54 20.75 -5.56 34.47
N PHE A 55 21.18 -5.56 33.21
CA PHE A 55 20.90 -6.64 32.25
C PHE A 55 21.63 -7.93 32.60
N PHE A 56 22.88 -7.88 33.06
CA PHE A 56 23.63 -9.06 33.51
C PHE A 56 22.90 -9.81 34.62
N HIS A 57 22.42 -9.09 35.63
CA HIS A 57 21.66 -9.67 36.74
C HIS A 57 20.36 -10.34 36.29
N GLU A 58 19.73 -9.83 35.23
CA GLU A 58 18.55 -10.45 34.65
C GLU A 58 18.90 -11.66 33.77
N LEU A 59 20.03 -11.62 33.06
CA LEU A 59 20.49 -12.75 32.24
C LEU A 59 20.80 -14.00 33.06
N ILE A 60 21.47 -13.83 34.21
CA ILE A 60 21.81 -14.96 35.11
C ILE A 60 20.60 -15.56 35.81
N ARG A 61 19.42 -14.91 35.76
CA ARG A 61 18.13 -15.44 36.26
C ARG A 61 17.45 -16.40 35.27
N GLY A 62 18.25 -17.20 34.57
CA GLY A 62 17.77 -18.30 33.72
C GLY A 62 17.52 -17.94 32.25
N LEU A 63 17.94 -16.76 31.76
CA LEU A 63 17.88 -16.42 30.33
C LEU A 63 19.12 -16.87 29.56
N PHE A 64 20.24 -17.10 30.26
CA PHE A 64 21.50 -17.51 29.64
C PHE A 64 21.73 -19.03 29.76
N ASN A 65 22.45 -19.62 28.79
CA ASN A 65 22.80 -21.03 28.80
C ASN A 65 24.20 -21.26 29.41
N PRO A 66 24.30 -21.64 30.69
CA PRO A 66 25.58 -21.78 31.39
C PRO A 66 26.45 -22.92 30.86
N ASN A 67 25.88 -23.84 30.05
CA ASN A 67 26.63 -24.95 29.46
C ASN A 67 27.46 -24.52 28.25
N ARG A 68 27.13 -23.39 27.61
CA ARG A 68 27.87 -22.89 26.44
C ARG A 68 28.89 -21.80 26.80
N VAL A 69 28.58 -20.98 27.79
CA VAL A 69 29.46 -19.93 28.32
C VAL A 69 29.28 -19.91 29.83
N THR A 70 30.39 -19.86 30.56
CA THR A 70 30.33 -19.88 32.03
C THR A 70 29.81 -18.56 32.58
N GLU A 71 29.24 -18.55 33.79
CA GLU A 71 28.83 -17.30 34.45
C GLU A 71 30.01 -16.34 34.65
N SER A 72 31.23 -16.87 34.87
CA SER A 72 32.45 -16.08 34.98
C SER A 72 32.80 -15.38 33.67
N ASP A 73 32.66 -16.06 32.54
CA ASP A 73 32.89 -15.47 31.22
C ASP A 73 31.82 -14.41 30.92
N LEU A 74 30.56 -14.69 31.24
CA LEU A 74 29.47 -13.73 31.06
C LEU A 74 29.69 -12.45 31.89
N ARG A 75 30.12 -12.60 33.15
CA ARG A 75 30.48 -11.48 34.02
C ARG A 75 31.64 -10.67 33.45
N ARG A 76 32.66 -11.34 32.88
CA ARG A 76 33.78 -10.68 32.22
C ARG A 76 33.32 -9.88 31.00
N TYR A 77 32.46 -10.45 30.17
CA TYR A 77 31.89 -9.77 29.01
C TYR A 77 31.10 -8.52 29.42
N ASP A 78 30.26 -8.62 30.44
CA ASP A 78 29.49 -7.49 30.94
C ASP A 78 30.39 -6.33 31.41
N LEU A 79 31.42 -6.61 32.21
CA LEU A 79 32.37 -5.58 32.67
C LEU A 79 33.10 -4.91 31.51
N SER A 80 33.51 -5.68 30.50
CA SER A 80 34.12 -5.13 29.28
C SER A 80 33.16 -4.19 28.57
N ILE A 81 31.89 -4.58 28.40
CA ILE A 81 30.86 -3.75 27.77
C ILE A 81 30.63 -2.46 28.55
N VAL A 82 30.46 -2.54 29.87
CA VAL A 82 30.26 -1.37 30.75
C VAL A 82 31.44 -0.41 30.63
N SER A 83 32.67 -0.92 30.71
CA SER A 83 33.89 -0.12 30.59
C SER A 83 33.97 0.59 29.22
N HIS A 84 33.75 -0.14 28.12
CA HIS A 84 33.79 0.44 26.78
C HIS A 84 32.66 1.46 26.56
N TRP A 85 31.45 1.19 27.06
CA TRP A 85 30.31 2.11 26.96
C TRP A 85 30.58 3.42 27.70
N GLN A 86 31.07 3.34 28.94
CA GLN A 86 31.42 4.52 29.74
C GLN A 86 32.53 5.35 29.07
N ALA A 87 33.53 4.70 28.47
CA ALA A 87 34.62 5.39 27.77
C ALA A 87 34.11 6.26 26.62
N ILE A 88 33.16 5.77 25.82
CA ILE A 88 32.65 6.51 24.65
C ILE A 88 31.51 7.49 24.96
N THR A 89 30.86 7.37 26.13
CA THR A 89 29.69 8.18 26.51
C THR A 89 29.99 9.28 27.51
N SER A 90 31.08 9.21 28.27
CA SER A 90 31.39 10.18 29.34
C SER A 90 31.29 11.66 28.90
N GLN A 91 31.95 12.04 27.79
CA GLN A 91 31.87 13.41 27.27
C GLN A 91 30.48 13.78 26.73
N ARG A 92 29.80 12.81 26.11
CA ARG A 92 28.45 13.01 25.54
C ARG A 92 27.43 13.28 26.65
N SER A 93 27.47 12.48 27.71
CA SER A 93 26.60 12.66 28.86
C SER A 93 26.81 13.99 29.57
N GLN A 94 28.05 14.48 29.64
CA GLN A 94 28.34 15.83 30.15
C GLN A 94 27.75 16.93 29.26
N GLN A 95 27.87 16.81 27.93
CA GLN A 95 27.31 17.79 26.99
C GLN A 95 25.78 17.79 26.95
N GLU A 96 25.17 16.61 27.03
CA GLU A 96 23.71 16.47 26.93
C GLU A 96 22.99 16.67 28.27
N GLY A 97 23.73 16.77 29.38
CA GLY A 97 23.18 16.99 30.72
C GLY A 97 22.39 15.80 31.28
N HIS A 98 22.58 14.61 30.72
CA HIS A 98 21.98 13.36 31.19
C HIS A 98 22.90 12.17 30.91
N GLU A 99 22.81 11.14 31.74
CA GLU A 99 23.59 9.91 31.55
C GLU A 99 22.99 9.06 30.42
N LEU A 100 23.84 8.63 29.49
CA LEU A 100 23.42 7.79 28.37
C LEU A 100 23.39 6.33 28.81
N GLN A 101 22.19 5.79 28.96
CA GLN A 101 21.99 4.40 29.34
C GLN A 101 21.83 3.49 28.11
N MET A 102 22.40 2.29 28.18
CA MET A 102 22.24 1.27 27.14
C MET A 102 20.79 0.79 27.11
N LYS A 103 20.23 0.70 25.91
CA LYS A 103 18.98 -0.04 25.69
C LYS A 103 19.28 -1.53 25.58
N TYR A 104 18.31 -2.38 25.94
CA TYR A 104 18.52 -3.84 25.99
C TYR A 104 19.06 -4.42 24.67
N PHE A 105 18.59 -3.91 23.52
CA PHE A 105 19.04 -4.36 22.19
C PHE A 105 20.46 -3.87 21.86
N GLN A 106 20.89 -2.72 22.41
CA GLN A 106 22.28 -2.25 22.30
C GLN A 106 23.18 -3.15 23.13
N TYR A 107 22.80 -3.41 24.39
CA TYR A 107 23.50 -4.32 25.27
C TYR A 107 23.64 -5.72 24.66
N LEU A 108 22.55 -6.30 24.14
CA LEU A 108 22.59 -7.59 23.46
C LEU A 108 23.47 -7.58 22.20
N SER A 109 23.45 -6.50 21.40
CA SER A 109 24.35 -6.35 20.25
C SER A 109 25.83 -6.42 20.66
N LEU A 110 26.18 -5.73 21.76
CA LEU A 110 27.54 -5.69 22.29
C LEU A 110 27.94 -7.01 22.95
N LEU A 111 27.03 -7.66 23.67
CA LEU A 111 27.25 -8.97 24.26
C LEU A 111 27.44 -10.05 23.19
N PHE A 112 26.69 -9.99 22.10
CA PHE A 112 26.89 -10.89 20.97
C PHE A 112 28.27 -10.67 20.36
N SER A 113 28.74 -9.43 20.31
CA SER A 113 30.08 -9.07 19.82
C SER A 113 31.19 -9.61 20.75
N GLU A 114 31.04 -9.47 22.07
CA GLU A 114 31.97 -10.06 23.05
C GLU A 114 32.12 -11.57 22.84
N ILE A 115 30.99 -12.29 22.80
CA ILE A 115 30.99 -13.75 22.62
C ILE A 115 31.63 -14.12 21.27
N TYR A 116 31.27 -13.43 20.19
CA TYR A 116 31.80 -13.74 18.87
C TYR A 116 33.32 -13.49 18.78
N LEU A 117 33.79 -12.36 19.31
CA LEU A 117 35.22 -12.01 19.29
C LEU A 117 36.05 -12.94 20.20
N ASP A 118 35.57 -13.31 21.39
CA ASP A 118 36.24 -14.32 22.22
C ASP A 118 36.40 -15.64 21.46
N TRP A 119 35.35 -16.08 20.76
CA TRP A 119 35.42 -17.30 19.97
C TRP A 119 36.30 -17.16 18.72
N TYR A 120 36.26 -16.02 18.05
CA TYR A 120 37.07 -15.76 16.86
C TYR A 120 38.58 -15.75 17.18
N PHE A 121 38.99 -15.10 18.27
CA PHE A 121 40.40 -15.00 18.66
C PHE A 121 40.90 -16.22 19.44
N ASN A 122 40.07 -16.79 20.33
CA ASN A 122 40.52 -17.84 21.26
C ASN A 122 40.02 -19.25 20.91
N LYS A 123 38.97 -19.41 20.10
CA LYS A 123 38.29 -20.70 19.81
C LYS A 123 37.90 -20.88 18.34
N ARG A 124 38.73 -20.37 17.41
CA ARG A 124 38.37 -20.19 15.99
C ARG A 124 37.86 -21.46 15.30
N GLN A 125 38.49 -22.61 15.54
CA GLN A 125 38.03 -23.87 14.93
C GLN A 125 36.66 -24.30 15.47
N SER A 126 36.46 -24.21 16.80
CA SER A 126 35.17 -24.52 17.42
C SER A 126 34.05 -23.58 16.98
N LEU A 127 34.37 -22.31 16.67
CA LEU A 127 33.43 -21.38 16.04
C LEU A 127 33.00 -21.86 14.66
N LEU A 128 33.95 -22.27 13.81
CA LEU A 128 33.67 -22.79 12.47
C LEU A 128 32.79 -24.04 12.52
N ASP A 129 33.16 -25.00 13.37
CA ASP A 129 32.46 -26.27 13.51
C ASP A 129 31.01 -26.03 14.00
N GLY A 130 30.84 -25.21 15.05
CA GLY A 130 29.52 -24.91 15.60
C GLY A 130 28.59 -24.15 14.64
N LEU A 131 29.13 -23.29 13.78
CA LEU A 131 28.34 -22.60 12.74
C LEU A 131 27.87 -23.57 11.65
N ASN A 132 28.72 -24.52 11.26
CA ASN A 132 28.36 -25.55 10.29
C ASN A 132 27.34 -26.55 10.83
N GLU A 133 27.40 -26.89 12.12
CA GLU A 133 26.36 -27.68 12.78
C GLU A 133 24.99 -26.97 12.76
N GLU A 134 24.93 -25.67 13.08
CA GLU A 134 23.66 -24.92 13.02
C GLU A 134 23.17 -24.78 11.56
N LEU A 135 24.07 -24.65 10.59
CA LEU A 135 23.72 -24.60 9.17
C LEU A 135 23.12 -25.93 8.68
N GLU A 136 23.61 -27.06 9.17
CA GLU A 136 23.01 -28.37 8.91
C GLU A 136 21.59 -28.48 9.45
N GLU A 137 21.33 -28.00 10.67
CA GLU A 137 19.97 -27.95 11.23
C GLU A 137 19.06 -27.02 10.43
N TYR A 138 19.55 -25.83 10.06
CA TYR A 138 18.82 -24.89 9.22
C TYR A 138 18.36 -25.52 7.89
N ARG A 139 19.25 -26.27 7.21
CA ARG A 139 18.93 -26.93 5.92
C ARG A 139 17.83 -28.01 6.03
N LYS A 140 17.54 -28.52 7.23
CA LYS A 140 16.43 -29.47 7.45
C LYS A 140 15.06 -28.79 7.46
N GLU A 141 15.00 -27.47 7.64
CA GLU A 141 13.74 -26.74 7.73
C GLU A 141 13.02 -26.64 6.39
N VAL A 142 11.68 -26.67 6.44
CA VAL A 142 10.85 -26.55 5.23
C VAL A 142 11.06 -25.18 4.59
N GLY A 143 11.48 -25.19 3.32
CA GLY A 143 11.65 -24.01 2.50
C GLY A 143 12.98 -23.27 2.71
N ALA A 144 13.90 -23.79 3.52
CA ALA A 144 15.23 -23.22 3.71
C ALA A 144 16.01 -23.14 2.38
N GLU A 145 16.79 -22.07 2.25
CA GLU A 145 17.67 -21.86 1.10
C GLU A 145 18.88 -22.82 1.18
N PRO A 146 19.38 -23.34 0.05
CA PRO A 146 20.47 -24.30 0.04
C PRO A 146 21.85 -23.61 0.18
N PHE A 147 22.10 -22.99 1.33
CA PHE A 147 23.37 -22.31 1.62
C PHE A 147 24.55 -23.30 1.77
N CYS A 148 25.73 -22.88 1.31
CA CYS A 148 26.98 -23.60 1.42
C CYS A 148 27.60 -23.44 2.82
N ASP A 149 28.43 -24.41 3.20
CA ASP A 149 29.14 -24.42 4.48
C ASP A 149 30.00 -23.18 4.69
N PHE A 150 30.19 -22.81 5.96
CA PHE A 150 31.15 -21.80 6.39
C PHE A 150 32.57 -22.27 6.13
N GLU A 151 33.38 -21.33 5.63
CA GLU A 151 34.84 -21.44 5.56
C GLU A 151 35.52 -20.52 6.58
N ALA A 152 36.81 -20.75 6.84
CA ALA A 152 37.57 -19.94 7.80
C ALA A 152 37.61 -18.44 7.45
N ASP A 153 37.51 -18.12 6.15
CA ASP A 153 37.45 -16.75 5.63
C ASP A 153 36.07 -16.11 5.81
N ASP A 154 35.00 -16.89 6.03
CA ASP A 154 33.67 -16.33 6.33
C ASP A 154 33.59 -15.74 7.74
N LEU A 155 34.51 -16.11 8.64
CA LEU A 155 34.49 -15.75 10.07
C LEU A 155 35.00 -14.35 10.37
N ASN A 156 35.66 -13.68 9.42
CA ASN A 156 36.28 -12.38 9.67
C ASN A 156 35.33 -11.20 9.45
N LYS A 157 34.02 -11.45 9.48
CA LYS A 157 33.01 -10.49 9.07
C LYS A 157 31.70 -10.73 9.81
N ILE A 158 31.20 -9.66 10.43
CA ILE A 158 29.89 -9.64 11.06
C ILE A 158 29.12 -8.37 10.73
N ALA A 159 27.80 -8.46 10.74
CA ALA A 159 26.90 -7.37 10.39
C ALA A 159 25.80 -7.17 11.44
N PHE A 160 25.38 -5.92 11.63
CA PHE A 160 24.29 -5.49 12.50
C PHE A 160 23.16 -4.93 11.65
N TRP A 161 22.04 -5.64 11.63
CA TRP A 161 20.81 -5.17 11.00
C TRP A 161 20.01 -4.37 12.03
N ASN A 162 20.31 -3.07 12.12
CA ASN A 162 19.77 -2.22 13.18
C ASN A 162 18.99 -1.04 12.60
N ALA A 163 17.78 -0.79 13.12
CA ALA A 163 16.91 0.31 12.73
C ALA A 163 17.62 1.67 12.78
N THR A 164 17.21 2.62 11.96
CA THR A 164 17.72 4.01 12.05
C THR A 164 17.19 4.66 13.33
N GLY A 165 18.09 5.24 14.14
CA GLY A 165 17.75 5.76 15.46
C GLY A 165 18.02 4.80 16.63
N SER A 166 18.38 3.54 16.37
CA SER A 166 18.76 2.56 17.41
C SER A 166 20.18 2.77 18.01
N GLY A 167 20.91 3.80 17.59
CA GLY A 167 22.26 4.10 18.12
C GLY A 167 23.41 3.32 17.46
N LYS A 168 23.31 3.03 16.15
CA LYS A 168 24.37 2.34 15.38
C LYS A 168 25.77 2.95 15.55
N THR A 169 25.89 4.28 15.59
CA THR A 169 27.22 4.92 15.78
C THR A 169 27.83 4.57 17.14
N LEU A 170 27.03 4.49 18.20
CA LEU A 170 27.54 4.10 19.53
C LEU A 170 28.03 2.65 19.50
N LEU A 171 27.27 1.74 18.87
CA LEU A 171 27.71 0.35 18.68
C LEU A 171 29.01 0.28 17.87
N LEU A 172 29.12 1.07 16.80
CA LEU A 172 30.31 1.14 15.97
C LEU A 172 31.55 1.52 16.79
N HIS A 173 31.42 2.54 17.65
CA HIS A 173 32.51 3.00 18.51
C HIS A 173 32.90 1.97 19.58
N VAL A 174 31.93 1.33 20.23
CA VAL A 174 32.23 0.25 21.20
C VAL A 174 32.91 -0.93 20.50
N ASN A 175 32.46 -1.31 19.31
CA ASN A 175 33.01 -2.44 18.58
C ASN A 175 34.49 -2.23 18.20
N ILE A 176 34.96 -0.98 18.02
CA ILE A 176 36.39 -0.68 17.88
C ILE A 176 37.14 -1.09 19.16
N LEU A 177 36.65 -0.69 20.33
CA LEU A 177 37.27 -1.03 21.62
C LEU A 177 37.22 -2.53 21.90
N GLN A 178 36.08 -3.19 21.63
CA GLN A 178 35.95 -4.64 21.79
C GLN A 178 36.93 -5.39 20.89
N TYR A 179 37.04 -5.01 19.62
CA TYR A 179 38.02 -5.65 18.74
C TYR A 179 39.45 -5.45 19.23
N LEU A 180 39.82 -4.22 19.60
CA LEU A 180 41.15 -3.93 20.13
C LEU A 180 41.44 -4.71 21.41
N HIS A 181 40.47 -4.87 22.31
CA HIS A 181 40.61 -5.66 23.53
C HIS A 181 41.10 -7.09 23.24
N TYR A 182 40.45 -7.80 22.30
CA TYR A 182 40.84 -9.16 21.94
C TYR A 182 42.08 -9.21 21.05
N PHE A 183 42.23 -8.27 20.11
CA PHE A 183 43.39 -8.21 19.21
C PHE A 183 44.70 -7.97 19.97
N GLN A 184 44.67 -7.06 20.96
CA GLN A 184 45.83 -6.72 21.78
C GLN A 184 46.19 -7.86 22.73
N ASN A 185 45.19 -8.56 23.27
CA ASN A 185 45.38 -9.67 24.20
C ASN A 185 46.41 -9.35 25.31
N GLY A 186 46.28 -8.15 25.92
CA GLY A 186 47.21 -7.64 26.93
C GLY A 186 48.43 -6.84 26.43
N HIS A 187 48.66 -6.77 25.12
CA HIS A 187 49.73 -5.98 24.49
C HIS A 187 49.18 -4.63 23.99
N ILE A 188 49.18 -3.62 24.87
CA ILE A 188 48.44 -2.35 24.66
C ILE A 188 48.93 -1.53 23.45
N ASP A 189 50.18 -1.76 22.99
CA ASP A 189 50.79 -1.10 21.85
C ASP A 189 50.61 -1.87 20.52
N SER A 190 49.89 -2.99 20.54
CA SER A 190 49.57 -3.76 19.34
C SER A 190 48.32 -3.20 18.66
N TYR A 191 48.40 -2.95 17.35
CA TYR A 191 47.28 -2.43 16.56
C TYR A 191 47.18 -3.18 15.24
N PRO A 192 45.97 -3.28 14.65
CA PRO A 192 45.84 -3.67 13.25
C PRO A 192 46.61 -2.68 12.37
N ASP A 193 46.98 -3.10 11.16
CA ASP A 193 47.76 -2.27 10.23
C ASP A 193 47.06 -0.92 9.99
N LYS A 194 45.73 -0.94 9.89
CA LYS A 194 44.86 0.24 9.83
C LYS A 194 43.51 0.00 10.50
N ILE A 195 42.90 1.07 11.02
CA ILE A 195 41.49 1.11 11.40
C ILE A 195 40.77 2.03 10.42
N ILE A 196 39.86 1.48 9.62
CA ILE A 196 39.23 2.18 8.50
C ILE A 196 37.73 2.28 8.74
N LEU A 197 37.17 3.49 8.70
CA LEU A 197 35.74 3.73 8.69
C LEU A 197 35.29 4.14 7.29
N LEU A 198 34.51 3.28 6.63
CA LEU A 198 33.91 3.55 5.33
C LEU A 198 32.55 4.21 5.51
N THR A 199 32.39 5.35 4.83
CA THR A 199 31.18 6.18 4.86
C THR A 199 30.65 6.39 3.44
N PRO A 200 29.34 6.61 3.25
CA PRO A 200 28.75 6.71 1.92
C PRO A 200 29.08 8.00 1.16
N ASN A 201 29.47 9.07 1.87
CA ASN A 201 29.86 10.36 1.30
C ASN A 201 30.63 11.23 2.33
N GLU A 202 31.25 12.31 1.84
CA GLU A 202 32.00 13.30 2.65
C GLU A 202 31.19 14.03 3.73
N GLY A 203 29.87 14.16 3.59
CA GLY A 203 29.00 14.76 4.60
C GLY A 203 28.93 13.89 5.85
N LEU A 204 28.64 12.59 5.67
CA LEU A 204 28.69 11.61 6.76
C LEU A 204 30.10 11.43 7.29
N SER A 205 31.14 11.49 6.45
CA SER A 205 32.52 11.41 6.93
C SER A 205 32.81 12.49 7.98
N ARG A 206 32.36 13.73 7.76
CA ARG A 206 32.55 14.84 8.70
C ARG A 206 31.79 14.63 10.00
N GLN A 207 30.55 14.16 9.92
CA GLN A 207 29.75 13.82 11.10
C GLN A 207 30.44 12.74 11.96
N HIS A 208 30.94 11.67 11.33
CA HIS A 208 31.66 10.61 12.04
C HIS A 208 32.96 11.11 12.67
N LEU A 209 33.68 12.04 12.04
CA LEU A 209 34.87 12.64 12.62
C LEU A 209 34.55 13.38 13.94
N GLU A 210 33.49 14.19 13.95
CA GLU A 210 33.03 14.88 15.14
C GLU A 210 32.57 13.89 16.22
N GLU A 211 31.80 12.86 15.84
CA GLU A 211 31.29 11.84 16.76
C GLU A 211 32.40 10.97 17.36
N LEU A 212 33.46 10.63 16.59
CA LEU A 212 34.62 9.87 17.06
C LEU A 212 35.45 10.67 18.08
N ASN A 213 35.65 11.97 17.81
CA ASN A 213 36.32 12.86 18.76
C ASN A 213 35.56 12.96 20.09
N LEU A 214 34.23 13.06 20.04
CA LEU A 214 33.36 13.03 21.25
C LEU A 214 33.44 11.71 22.02
N SER A 215 33.79 10.61 21.34
CA SER A 215 33.98 9.30 21.93
C SER A 215 35.45 9.03 22.34
N GLY A 216 36.33 10.03 22.23
CA GLY A 216 37.73 9.94 22.68
C GLY A 216 38.68 9.28 21.69
N PHE A 217 38.27 9.03 20.45
CA PHE A 217 39.14 8.46 19.42
C PHE A 217 39.97 9.52 18.70
N SER A 218 41.19 9.16 18.30
CA SER A 218 41.96 9.93 17.33
C SER A 218 41.56 9.52 15.92
N ALA A 219 40.97 10.45 15.15
CA ALA A 219 40.46 10.18 13.81
C ALA A 219 40.86 11.26 12.80
N GLN A 220 40.96 10.90 11.52
CA GLN A 220 41.20 11.83 10.42
C GLN A 220 40.51 11.39 9.13
N HIS A 221 40.30 12.34 8.21
CA HIS A 221 39.97 12.00 6.83
C HIS A 221 41.19 11.42 6.12
N PHE A 222 40.97 10.34 5.35
CA PHE A 222 42.03 9.78 4.52
C PHE A 222 42.48 10.78 3.44
N SER A 223 43.81 10.92 3.29
CA SER A 223 44.44 11.73 2.24
C SER A 223 45.68 11.04 1.70
N LYS A 224 45.81 10.98 0.37
CA LYS A 224 46.93 10.31 -0.33
C LYS A 224 48.31 10.87 0.04
N ASN A 225 48.37 12.14 0.41
CA ASN A 225 49.61 12.86 0.67
C ASN A 225 49.99 12.91 2.15
N GLN A 226 49.20 12.29 3.03
CA GLN A 226 49.47 12.24 4.46
C GLN A 226 49.82 10.81 4.87
N THR A 227 50.99 10.66 5.48
CA THR A 227 51.38 9.41 6.14
C THR A 227 50.64 9.31 7.48
N MET A 228 50.19 8.10 7.84
CA MET A 228 49.62 7.79 9.16
C MET A 228 50.53 8.35 10.26
N ARG A 229 49.98 9.20 11.13
CA ARG A 229 50.77 9.91 12.14
C ARG A 229 51.04 9.06 13.39
N PHE A 230 50.14 8.14 13.75
CA PHE A 230 50.22 7.33 14.98
C PHE A 230 49.48 5.97 14.83
N PRO A 231 49.98 4.87 15.43
CA PRO A 231 49.26 3.60 15.53
C PRO A 231 47.90 3.75 16.24
N GLY A 232 46.88 3.01 15.80
CA GLY A 232 45.53 3.05 16.39
C GLY A 232 44.63 4.23 15.97
N MET A 233 45.09 5.08 15.05
CA MET A 233 44.29 6.17 14.49
C MET A 233 43.22 5.66 13.52
N VAL A 234 42.00 6.21 13.59
CA VAL A 234 40.88 5.86 12.69
C VAL A 234 40.94 6.71 11.42
N GLU A 235 41.03 6.06 10.26
CA GLU A 235 40.97 6.70 8.93
C GLU A 235 39.56 6.63 8.37
N ILE A 236 38.94 7.79 8.14
CA ILE A 236 37.58 7.89 7.58
C ILE A 236 37.68 8.09 6.07
N ILE A 237 37.04 7.20 5.30
CA ILE A 237 37.08 7.19 3.84
C ILE A 237 35.66 7.25 3.28
N ASP A 238 35.46 8.12 2.30
CA ASP A 238 34.28 8.09 1.44
C ASP A 238 34.42 6.94 0.44
N ILE A 239 33.42 6.07 0.41
CA ILE A 239 33.32 4.91 -0.48
C ILE A 239 33.59 5.26 -1.96
N ASN A 240 33.15 6.44 -2.41
CA ASN A 240 33.28 6.87 -3.81
C ASN A 240 34.72 7.25 -4.18
N LYS A 241 35.62 7.37 -3.19
CA LYS A 241 37.05 7.59 -3.40
C LYS A 241 37.82 6.28 -3.56
N LEU A 242 37.19 5.11 -3.45
CA LEU A 242 37.84 3.82 -3.69
C LEU A 242 37.70 3.41 -5.16
N GLY A 243 38.83 3.09 -5.79
CA GLY A 243 38.91 2.65 -7.19
C GLY A 243 39.80 1.42 -7.34
N ASP A 244 39.77 0.82 -8.54
CA ASP A 244 40.64 -0.32 -8.87
C ASP A 244 42.08 0.14 -9.15
N GLU A 245 42.24 1.39 -9.63
CA GLU A 245 43.54 2.03 -9.89
C GLU A 245 43.65 3.41 -9.20
N MET A 246 44.89 3.88 -9.02
CA MET A 246 45.17 5.22 -8.51
C MET A 246 44.77 6.27 -9.56
N GLY A 247 43.84 7.16 -9.19
CA GLY A 247 43.43 8.31 -10.01
C GLY A 247 43.71 9.65 -9.32
N ASP A 248 43.15 10.75 -9.83
CA ASP A 248 43.25 12.05 -9.15
C ASP A 248 42.40 12.08 -7.86
N LYS A 249 41.14 11.64 -7.97
CA LYS A 249 40.16 11.62 -6.86
C LYS A 249 39.95 10.24 -6.22
N THR A 250 40.49 9.17 -6.81
CA THR A 250 40.32 7.78 -6.35
C THR A 250 41.62 7.16 -5.87
N VAL A 251 41.55 6.25 -4.91
CA VAL A 251 42.67 5.51 -4.30
C VAL A 251 42.49 4.04 -4.65
N ALA A 252 43.55 3.39 -5.12
CA ALA A 252 43.54 1.96 -5.38
C ALA A 252 43.32 1.18 -4.08
N VAL A 253 42.43 0.20 -4.10
CA VAL A 253 42.15 -0.63 -2.92
C VAL A 253 43.38 -1.43 -2.47
N ASP A 254 44.23 -1.84 -3.42
CA ASP A 254 45.47 -2.56 -3.14
C ASP A 254 46.44 -1.75 -2.25
N ALA A 255 46.30 -0.42 -2.19
CA ALA A 255 47.08 0.43 -1.28
C ALA A 255 46.71 0.27 0.20
N PHE A 256 45.67 -0.52 0.48
CA PHE A 256 45.17 -0.84 1.81
C PHE A 256 45.30 -2.35 2.10
N GLU A 257 46.09 -3.13 1.35
CA GLU A 257 46.35 -4.53 1.74
C GLU A 257 47.01 -4.60 3.13
N GLY A 258 46.52 -5.50 3.99
CA GLY A 258 47.02 -5.67 5.36
C GLY A 258 45.98 -6.27 6.31
N ASN A 259 46.40 -6.57 7.53
CA ASN A 259 45.53 -7.00 8.63
C ASN A 259 44.80 -5.77 9.22
N ASN A 260 43.78 -5.31 8.50
CA ASN A 260 43.00 -4.12 8.85
C ASN A 260 41.75 -4.43 9.67
N LEU A 261 41.33 -3.48 10.51
CA LEU A 261 39.97 -3.41 11.04
C LEU A 261 39.14 -2.47 10.15
N VAL A 262 38.08 -2.98 9.52
CA VAL A 262 37.21 -2.20 8.63
C VAL A 262 35.80 -2.08 9.22
N LEU A 263 35.31 -0.85 9.37
CA LEU A 263 33.94 -0.56 9.79
C LEU A 263 33.18 0.06 8.61
N VAL A 264 32.03 -0.50 8.27
CA VAL A 264 31.23 -0.06 7.12
C VAL A 264 29.89 0.48 7.61
N ASP A 265 29.71 1.79 7.53
CA ASP A 265 28.41 2.43 7.73
C ASP A 265 27.59 2.35 6.43
N GLU A 266 26.30 2.06 6.58
CA GLU A 266 25.37 1.81 5.46
C GLU A 266 25.85 0.69 4.51
N GLY A 267 26.24 -0.46 5.07
CA GLY A 267 26.80 -1.61 4.34
C GLY A 267 25.91 -2.23 3.24
N HIS A 268 24.64 -1.83 3.16
CA HIS A 268 23.77 -2.17 2.04
C HIS A 268 24.12 -1.43 0.74
N ARG A 269 24.83 -0.29 0.82
CA ARG A 269 25.27 0.47 -0.35
C ARG A 269 26.24 -0.39 -1.15
N GLY A 270 25.88 -0.66 -2.42
CA GLY A 270 26.64 -1.51 -3.33
C GLY A 270 26.10 -2.93 -3.51
N THR A 271 24.81 -3.18 -3.30
CA THR A 271 24.09 -4.40 -3.74
C THR A 271 23.29 -4.23 -5.05
N GLY A 272 23.40 -3.07 -5.71
CA GLY A 272 22.74 -2.74 -7.00
C GLY A 272 23.49 -3.21 -8.26
N THR A 273 23.28 -2.56 -9.41
CA THR A 273 23.87 -2.95 -10.71
C THR A 273 25.41 -2.90 -10.76
N ALA A 274 26.06 -2.15 -9.86
CA ALA A 274 27.51 -2.10 -9.68
C ALA A 274 28.04 -2.99 -8.53
N ALA A 275 27.20 -3.88 -7.97
CA ALA A 275 27.52 -4.60 -6.74
C ALA A 275 28.77 -5.46 -6.79
N GLY A 276 29.05 -6.07 -7.93
CA GLY A 276 30.20 -6.97 -8.07
C GLY A 276 31.54 -6.24 -7.88
N ALA A 277 31.68 -5.02 -8.38
CA ALA A 277 32.91 -4.24 -8.23
C ALA A 277 33.09 -3.75 -6.78
N TRP A 278 32.00 -3.31 -6.16
CA TRP A 278 32.02 -2.90 -4.77
C TRP A 278 32.36 -4.05 -3.81
N MET A 279 31.70 -5.19 -3.94
CA MET A 279 31.95 -6.36 -3.08
C MET A 279 33.39 -6.88 -3.25
N ALA A 280 33.96 -6.80 -4.45
CA ALA A 280 35.36 -7.15 -4.69
C ALA A 280 36.33 -6.18 -3.98
N ARG A 281 36.08 -4.87 -4.06
CA ARG A 281 36.85 -3.85 -3.33
C ARG A 281 36.76 -4.06 -1.82
N ARG A 282 35.58 -4.41 -1.32
CA ARG A 282 35.37 -4.72 0.10
C ARG A 282 36.15 -5.95 0.55
N ASP A 283 36.15 -7.03 -0.25
CA ASP A 283 36.93 -8.23 0.04
C ASP A 283 38.42 -7.93 0.12
N ALA A 284 38.94 -7.10 -0.79
CA ALA A 284 40.33 -6.71 -0.81
C ALA A 284 40.73 -5.90 0.43
N LEU A 285 39.89 -4.96 0.90
CA LEU A 285 40.15 -4.17 2.12
C LEU A 285 40.22 -5.01 3.41
N VAL A 286 39.46 -6.10 3.45
CA VAL A 286 39.28 -6.95 4.65
C VAL A 286 40.19 -8.18 4.61
N ARG A 287 40.92 -8.39 3.50
CA ARG A 287 41.75 -9.58 3.30
C ARG A 287 42.83 -9.68 4.38
N GLY A 288 42.73 -10.71 5.23
CA GLY A 288 43.64 -10.92 6.37
C GLY A 288 43.31 -10.14 7.63
N GLY A 289 42.27 -9.29 7.59
CA GLY A 289 41.76 -8.48 8.69
C GLY A 289 40.37 -8.89 9.18
N PHE A 290 39.61 -7.94 9.73
CA PHE A 290 38.24 -8.13 10.24
C PHE A 290 37.30 -6.98 9.87
N ALA A 291 36.02 -7.27 9.65
CA ALA A 291 35.01 -6.28 9.28
C ALA A 291 33.74 -6.29 10.14
N PHE A 292 33.29 -5.09 10.50
CA PHE A 292 31.97 -4.82 11.06
C PHE A 292 31.12 -4.02 10.08
N GLU A 293 29.87 -4.42 9.89
CA GLU A 293 28.95 -3.72 8.98
C GLU A 293 27.64 -3.34 9.65
N TYR A 294 27.13 -2.16 9.30
CA TYR A 294 25.92 -1.64 9.91
C TYR A 294 24.97 -1.17 8.81
N SER A 295 23.70 -1.57 8.88
CA SER A 295 22.66 -1.06 7.98
C SER A 295 21.29 -1.21 8.60
N ALA A 296 20.39 -0.29 8.26
CA ALA A 296 18.96 -0.44 8.55
C ALA A 296 18.21 -1.25 7.49
N THR A 297 18.78 -1.47 6.31
CA THR A 297 18.05 -1.91 5.11
C THR A 297 18.66 -3.17 4.48
N PHE A 298 19.22 -4.08 5.28
CA PHE A 298 19.77 -5.33 4.77
C PHE A 298 18.70 -6.20 4.09
N GLY A 299 17.49 -6.28 4.65
CA GLY A 299 16.37 -7.05 4.09
C GLY A 299 16.07 -6.70 2.62
N GLN A 300 16.06 -5.40 2.29
CA GLN A 300 15.87 -4.95 0.91
C GLN A 300 17.06 -5.26 0.01
N ALA A 301 18.27 -5.03 0.54
CA ALA A 301 19.52 -5.17 -0.20
C ALA A 301 19.74 -6.60 -0.70
N VAL A 302 19.20 -7.59 0.02
CA VAL A 302 19.34 -9.02 -0.25
C VAL A 302 18.08 -9.67 -0.80
N ALA A 303 16.95 -8.95 -0.88
CA ALA A 303 15.69 -9.47 -1.41
C ALA A 303 15.82 -10.03 -2.84
N LYS A 304 16.69 -9.41 -3.65
CA LYS A 304 17.06 -9.85 -5.01
C LYS A 304 18.47 -10.45 -5.10
N GLY A 305 19.14 -10.66 -3.97
CA GLY A 305 20.48 -11.23 -3.90
C GLY A 305 20.51 -12.71 -4.27
N MET A 306 21.65 -13.17 -4.78
CA MET A 306 21.87 -14.58 -5.13
C MET A 306 22.44 -15.37 -3.96
N THR A 307 22.14 -16.68 -3.93
CA THR A 307 22.91 -17.66 -3.16
C THR A 307 24.19 -18.03 -3.92
N VAL A 308 25.13 -18.72 -3.28
CA VAL A 308 26.37 -19.18 -3.93
C VAL A 308 26.03 -20.08 -5.12
N ALA A 309 25.12 -21.04 -4.94
CA ALA A 309 24.66 -21.91 -6.01
C ALA A 309 24.04 -21.14 -7.19
N ALA A 310 23.24 -20.10 -6.92
CA ALA A 310 22.64 -19.27 -7.95
C ALA A 310 23.68 -18.40 -8.69
N ALA A 311 24.67 -17.87 -7.96
CA ALA A 311 25.78 -17.11 -8.54
C ALA A 311 26.67 -18.00 -9.43
N GLU A 312 26.97 -19.23 -8.99
CA GLU A 312 27.68 -20.22 -9.82
C GLU A 312 26.90 -20.57 -11.09
N GLU A 313 25.59 -20.76 -10.97
CA GLU A 313 24.72 -21.03 -12.14
C GLU A 313 24.73 -19.85 -13.12
N ASP A 314 24.72 -18.61 -12.64
CA ASP A 314 24.81 -17.41 -13.50
C ASP A 314 26.14 -17.34 -14.26
N ILE A 315 27.26 -17.65 -13.59
CA ILE A 315 28.58 -17.72 -14.26
C ILE A 315 28.57 -18.84 -15.33
N LYS A 316 28.04 -20.02 -15.00
CA LYS A 316 27.91 -21.14 -15.95
C LYS A 316 27.04 -20.76 -17.15
N LYS A 317 25.92 -20.04 -16.95
CA LYS A 317 25.07 -19.53 -18.03
C LYS A 317 25.77 -18.51 -18.91
N LYS A 318 26.58 -17.61 -18.34
CA LYS A 318 27.39 -16.65 -19.10
C LYS A 318 28.44 -17.35 -19.96
N ARG A 319 29.13 -18.37 -19.42
CA ARG A 319 30.06 -19.20 -20.20
C ARG A 319 29.36 -20.02 -21.27
N ALA A 320 28.20 -20.60 -20.97
CA ALA A 320 27.38 -21.32 -21.95
C ALA A 320 26.95 -20.40 -23.11
N LYS A 321 26.62 -19.14 -22.82
CA LYS A 321 26.30 -18.15 -23.85
C LYS A 321 27.51 -17.82 -24.71
N MET A 322 28.71 -17.72 -24.12
CA MET A 322 29.95 -17.44 -24.85
C MET A 322 30.45 -18.62 -25.69
N LEU A 323 30.37 -19.85 -25.17
CA LEU A 323 30.91 -21.04 -25.82
C LEU A 323 29.92 -21.74 -26.76
N PHE A 324 28.62 -21.65 -26.47
CA PHE A 324 27.58 -22.44 -27.13
C PHE A 324 26.32 -21.64 -27.52
N GLU A 325 26.39 -20.29 -27.47
CA GLU A 325 25.32 -19.36 -27.84
C GLU A 325 23.96 -19.62 -27.13
N THR A 326 23.98 -20.24 -25.95
CA THR A 326 22.76 -20.52 -25.18
C THR A 326 22.92 -20.25 -23.70
N THR A 327 21.88 -19.72 -23.06
CA THR A 327 21.81 -19.55 -21.60
C THR A 327 21.06 -20.69 -20.90
N SER A 328 20.52 -21.66 -21.66
CA SER A 328 19.83 -22.81 -21.09
C SER A 328 20.80 -23.97 -20.92
N LEU A 329 21.25 -24.19 -19.67
CA LEU A 329 22.14 -25.30 -19.33
C LEU A 329 21.53 -26.67 -19.69
N ARG A 330 20.20 -26.77 -19.76
CA ARG A 330 19.49 -28.01 -20.15
C ARG A 330 19.61 -28.37 -21.65
N LYS A 331 20.06 -27.44 -22.49
CA LYS A 331 20.27 -27.67 -23.93
C LYS A 331 21.65 -28.22 -24.26
N LEU A 332 22.54 -28.30 -23.27
CA LEU A 332 23.91 -28.76 -23.42
C LEU A 332 24.01 -30.26 -23.17
N ASN A 333 24.86 -30.94 -23.94
CA ASN A 333 25.18 -32.35 -23.72
C ASN A 333 26.21 -32.50 -22.57
N ALA A 334 26.50 -33.75 -22.17
CA ALA A 334 27.38 -34.02 -21.04
C ALA A 334 28.82 -33.49 -21.24
N GLU A 335 29.35 -33.55 -22.47
CA GLU A 335 30.67 -33.03 -22.81
C GLU A 335 30.73 -31.50 -22.74
N GLN A 336 29.68 -30.83 -23.21
CA GLN A 336 29.54 -29.37 -23.14
C GLN A 336 29.36 -28.89 -21.70
N LEU A 337 28.63 -29.63 -20.86
CA LEU A 337 28.50 -29.32 -19.43
C LEU A 337 29.83 -29.46 -18.67
N ALA A 338 30.66 -30.45 -19.01
CA ALA A 338 31.99 -30.61 -18.42
C ALA A 338 32.92 -29.41 -18.71
N GLN A 339 32.76 -28.75 -19.87
CA GLN A 339 33.52 -27.55 -20.24
C GLN A 339 33.09 -26.28 -19.47
N LEU A 340 31.98 -26.33 -18.73
CA LEU A 340 31.48 -25.23 -17.89
C LEU A 340 31.91 -25.34 -16.43
N THR A 341 32.86 -26.23 -16.10
CA THR A 341 33.43 -26.34 -14.75
C THR A 341 34.07 -25.01 -14.36
N LEU A 342 33.70 -24.51 -13.19
CA LEU A 342 34.20 -23.23 -12.67
C LEU A 342 35.64 -23.39 -12.21
N THR A 343 36.46 -22.38 -12.50
CA THR A 343 37.80 -22.26 -11.94
C THR A 343 37.73 -21.90 -10.44
N PRO A 344 38.81 -22.09 -9.67
CA PRO A 344 38.86 -21.65 -8.27
C PRO A 344 38.55 -20.15 -8.11
N GLU A 345 39.05 -19.32 -9.01
CA GLU A 345 38.80 -17.88 -9.01
C GLU A 345 37.34 -17.53 -9.29
N GLU A 346 36.69 -18.24 -10.23
CA GLU A 346 35.26 -18.09 -10.51
C GLU A 346 34.40 -18.55 -9.33
N THR A 347 34.81 -19.61 -8.63
CA THR A 347 34.12 -20.12 -7.44
C THR A 347 34.21 -19.10 -6.31
N ARG A 348 35.40 -18.52 -6.08
CA ARG A 348 35.59 -17.42 -5.14
C ARG A 348 34.72 -16.21 -5.53
N ARG A 349 34.71 -15.83 -6.81
CA ARG A 349 33.87 -14.73 -7.31
C ARG A 349 32.37 -15.00 -7.12
N ALA A 350 31.91 -16.24 -7.31
CA ALA A 350 30.53 -16.62 -7.05
C ALA A 350 30.17 -16.35 -5.58
N ARG A 351 31.04 -16.77 -4.64
CA ARG A 351 30.87 -16.51 -3.20
C ARG A 351 30.82 -15.01 -2.88
N LEU A 352 31.72 -14.21 -3.44
CA LEU A 352 31.77 -12.76 -3.20
C LEU A 352 30.54 -12.00 -3.74
N THR A 353 29.88 -12.54 -4.76
CA THR A 353 28.70 -11.93 -5.38
C THR A 353 27.37 -12.47 -4.83
N ALA A 354 27.40 -13.51 -4.00
CA ALA A 354 26.25 -14.16 -3.39
C ALA A 354 25.73 -13.39 -2.16
N THR A 355 25.31 -12.13 -2.37
CA THR A 355 24.96 -11.20 -1.28
C THR A 355 23.88 -11.72 -0.33
N ARG A 356 22.93 -12.52 -0.81
CA ARG A 356 21.88 -13.10 0.04
C ARG A 356 22.45 -14.09 1.05
N GLU A 357 23.37 -14.93 0.60
CA GLU A 357 24.01 -15.94 1.45
C GLU A 357 25.07 -15.33 2.37
N ILE A 358 25.85 -14.36 1.89
CA ILE A 358 26.82 -13.62 2.71
C ILE A 358 26.13 -13.05 3.96
N TYR A 359 25.06 -12.28 3.77
CA TYR A 359 24.38 -11.61 4.89
C TYR A 359 23.56 -12.58 5.76
N ALA A 360 23.03 -13.67 5.18
CA ALA A 360 22.44 -14.75 5.97
C ALA A 360 23.47 -15.39 6.94
N LYS A 361 24.73 -15.47 6.50
CA LYS A 361 25.84 -16.06 7.27
C LYS A 361 26.57 -15.06 8.18
N CYS A 362 26.48 -13.75 7.96
CA CYS A 362 27.25 -12.76 8.74
C CYS A 362 26.41 -11.80 9.59
N ILE A 363 25.08 -11.71 9.44
CA ILE A 363 24.27 -10.90 10.35
C ILE A 363 24.28 -11.54 11.75
N LEU A 364 24.94 -10.86 12.68
CA LEU A 364 25.12 -11.28 14.06
C LEU A 364 23.88 -10.95 14.89
N PHE A 365 23.35 -9.73 14.72
CA PHE A 365 22.20 -9.23 15.46
C PHE A 365 21.20 -8.57 14.52
N ASP A 366 19.93 -8.94 14.68
CA ASP A 366 18.80 -8.39 13.94
C ASP A 366 17.88 -7.61 14.88
N TYR A 367 17.92 -6.29 14.76
CA TYR A 367 17.02 -5.33 15.37
C TYR A 367 16.54 -4.33 14.31
N SER A 368 15.96 -4.89 13.24
CA SER A 368 15.35 -4.15 12.14
C SER A 368 14.24 -3.17 12.57
N TYR A 369 13.72 -2.37 11.64
CA TYR A 369 12.71 -1.36 11.98
C TYR A 369 11.43 -1.95 12.60
N LYS A 370 11.10 -3.20 12.24
CA LYS A 370 10.00 -3.95 12.86
C LYS A 370 10.13 -4.04 14.38
N PHE A 371 11.26 -4.50 14.88
CA PHE A 371 11.47 -4.65 16.32
C PHE A 371 11.50 -3.28 17.01
N PHE A 372 12.19 -2.30 16.42
CA PHE A 372 12.23 -0.94 16.94
C PHE A 372 10.81 -0.35 17.10
N TYR A 373 9.96 -0.53 16.10
CA TYR A 373 8.58 -0.05 16.13
C TYR A 373 7.69 -0.85 17.10
N GLU A 374 7.74 -2.19 17.08
CA GLU A 374 6.95 -3.06 17.98
C GLU A 374 7.30 -2.86 19.47
N ASP A 375 8.51 -2.40 19.76
CA ASP A 375 8.98 -2.09 21.10
C ASP A 375 8.53 -0.70 21.60
N GLY A 376 7.84 0.06 20.74
CA GLY A 376 7.33 1.39 21.07
C GLY A 376 8.32 2.52 20.82
N TYR A 377 9.52 2.25 20.30
CA TYR A 377 10.51 3.28 19.98
C TYR A 377 10.11 4.11 18.75
N GLY A 378 10.61 5.35 18.72
CA GLY A 378 10.37 6.32 17.65
C GLY A 378 8.95 6.85 17.61
N LYS A 379 8.62 7.68 16.62
CA LYS A 379 7.29 8.29 16.44
C LYS A 379 6.32 7.32 15.80
N GLU A 380 5.02 7.54 16.04
CA GLU A 380 3.97 7.02 15.16
C GLU A 380 4.14 7.58 13.75
N SER A 381 3.63 6.92 12.71
CA SER A 381 3.65 7.49 11.37
C SER A 381 2.30 7.43 10.68
N LEU A 382 1.95 8.52 10.00
CA LEU A 382 0.77 8.62 9.16
C LEU A 382 1.19 9.08 7.78
N ILE A 383 0.88 8.27 6.77
CA ILE A 383 1.35 8.47 5.41
C ILE A 383 0.15 8.66 4.50
N LEU A 384 0.09 9.81 3.86
CA LEU A 384 -0.92 10.15 2.87
C LEU A 384 -0.25 10.25 1.51
N ASN A 385 -0.90 9.75 0.45
CA ASN A 385 -0.41 9.85 -0.91
C ASN A 385 -1.53 10.19 -1.90
N MET A 386 -1.38 11.30 -2.60
CA MET A 386 -2.29 11.70 -3.67
C MET A 386 -1.77 11.20 -5.02
N SER A 387 -2.63 10.50 -5.78
CA SER A 387 -2.28 10.04 -7.12
C SER A 387 -2.06 11.22 -8.08
N GLY A 388 -1.28 11.02 -9.14
CA GLY A 388 -1.02 12.08 -10.13
C GLY A 388 -2.29 12.62 -10.79
N GLU A 389 -3.22 11.73 -11.15
CA GLU A 389 -4.51 12.10 -11.73
C GLU A 389 -5.38 12.94 -10.78
N ALA A 390 -5.35 12.65 -9.48
CA ALA A 390 -6.08 13.45 -8.48
C ALA A 390 -5.39 14.78 -8.22
N TYR A 391 -4.05 14.80 -8.26
CA TYR A 391 -3.22 15.98 -8.05
C TYR A 391 -3.39 17.03 -9.14
N GLU A 392 -3.47 16.60 -10.41
CA GLU A 392 -3.61 17.48 -11.58
C GLU A 392 -4.99 18.11 -11.73
N GLN A 393 -5.98 17.61 -11.00
CA GLN A 393 -7.32 18.20 -10.97
C GLN A 393 -7.31 19.51 -10.17
N ALA A 394 -8.02 20.51 -10.71
CA ALA A 394 -8.01 21.88 -10.19
C ALA A 394 -8.23 21.95 -8.66
N ASP A 395 -7.39 22.75 -8.01
CA ASP A 395 -7.32 23.02 -6.57
C ASP A 395 -6.91 21.86 -5.66
N ASN A 396 -6.89 20.61 -6.13
CA ASN A 396 -6.61 19.46 -5.25
C ASN A 396 -5.22 19.50 -4.63
N ALA A 397 -4.20 19.86 -5.42
CA ALA A 397 -2.84 20.09 -4.94
C ALA A 397 -2.79 21.12 -3.81
N ARG A 398 -3.40 22.31 -4.03
CA ARG A 398 -3.41 23.41 -3.07
C ARG A 398 -4.17 23.06 -1.80
N LYS A 399 -5.32 22.37 -1.90
CA LYS A 399 -6.07 21.84 -0.75
C LYS A 399 -5.26 20.84 0.05
N TYR A 400 -4.60 19.90 -0.64
CA TYR A 400 -3.79 18.87 0.00
C TYR A 400 -2.63 19.49 0.78
N PHE A 401 -1.86 20.39 0.16
CA PHE A 401 -0.79 21.09 0.85
C PHE A 401 -1.28 22.02 1.97
N THR A 402 -2.48 22.62 1.84
CA THR A 402 -3.10 23.38 2.94
C THR A 402 -3.40 22.48 4.14
N ALA A 403 -3.90 21.26 3.92
CA ALA A 403 -4.10 20.29 4.99
C ALA A 403 -2.77 19.78 5.60
N CYS A 404 -1.70 19.69 4.79
CA CYS A 404 -0.35 19.41 5.27
C CYS A 404 0.16 20.53 6.18
N LEU A 405 0.03 21.78 5.74
CA LEU A 405 0.41 22.98 6.49
C LEU A 405 -0.35 23.03 7.82
N LEU A 406 -1.66 22.80 7.80
CA LEU A 406 -2.48 22.78 9.01
C LEU A 406 -2.05 21.67 9.99
N SER A 407 -1.65 20.50 9.47
CA SER A 407 -1.14 19.40 10.30
C SER A 407 0.19 19.75 10.97
N PHE A 408 1.10 20.41 10.25
CA PHE A 408 2.35 20.93 10.82
C PHE A 408 2.10 22.05 11.84
N TYR A 409 1.27 23.03 11.49
CA TYR A 409 0.88 24.13 12.37
C TYR A 409 0.27 23.59 13.67
N GLN A 410 -0.60 22.58 13.61
CA GLN A 410 -1.17 21.95 14.82
C GLN A 410 -0.08 21.47 15.77
N GLN A 411 0.96 20.80 15.26
CA GLN A 411 2.06 20.32 16.10
C GLN A 411 2.84 21.49 16.70
N LEU A 412 3.12 22.53 15.91
CA LEU A 412 3.84 23.72 16.37
C LEU A 412 3.04 24.51 17.43
N TRP A 413 1.72 24.61 17.24
CA TRP A 413 0.78 25.24 18.16
C TRP A 413 0.68 24.46 19.47
N LEU A 414 0.53 23.14 19.42
CA LEU A 414 0.51 22.28 20.62
C LEU A 414 1.84 22.37 21.39
N TRP A 415 2.97 22.28 20.69
CA TRP A 415 4.28 22.40 21.30
C TRP A 415 4.46 23.74 22.01
N SER A 416 4.09 24.85 21.36
CA SER A 416 4.27 26.20 21.92
C SER A 416 3.26 26.56 23.02
N THR A 417 2.04 26.02 22.99
CA THR A 417 0.99 26.35 23.97
C THR A 417 0.95 25.41 25.18
N GLN A 418 1.49 24.18 25.05
CA GLN A 418 1.46 23.18 26.11
C GLN A 418 2.82 22.92 26.77
N GLN A 419 3.83 23.79 26.58
CA GLN A 419 5.22 23.57 27.05
C GLN A 419 5.32 23.07 28.50
N ASN A 420 4.57 23.67 29.42
CA ASN A 420 4.57 23.27 30.84
C ASN A 420 4.17 21.80 31.06
N LYS A 421 3.24 21.27 30.25
CA LYS A 421 2.80 19.86 30.33
C LYS A 421 3.73 18.91 29.56
N LEU A 422 4.56 19.45 28.68
CA LEU A 422 5.44 18.69 27.78
C LEU A 422 6.89 18.60 28.29
N ALA A 423 7.23 19.32 29.38
CA ALA A 423 8.59 19.45 29.89
C ALA A 423 9.31 18.11 30.09
N ASP A 424 8.61 17.10 30.61
CA ASP A 424 9.20 15.77 30.89
C ASP A 424 9.38 14.89 29.66
N PHE A 425 8.78 15.24 28.52
CA PHE A 425 8.65 14.38 27.34
C PHE A 425 9.72 14.65 26.25
N ASN A 426 10.56 15.66 26.44
CA ASN A 426 11.65 16.01 25.53
C ASN A 426 11.22 16.20 24.06
N ILE A 427 10.02 16.75 23.84
CA ILE A 427 9.51 17.05 22.50
C ILE A 427 10.21 18.31 21.96
N GLU A 428 10.94 18.15 20.87
CA GLU A 428 11.63 19.24 20.19
C GLU A 428 10.67 20.12 19.37
N LYS A 429 11.07 21.38 19.13
CA LYS A 429 10.30 22.32 18.30
C LYS A 429 10.07 21.71 16.91
N PRO A 430 8.81 21.53 16.46
CA PRO A 430 8.50 20.93 15.15
C PRO A 430 9.25 21.56 13.96
N LEU A 431 9.60 20.74 12.99
CA LEU A 431 10.21 21.11 11.71
C LEU A 431 9.49 20.41 10.56
N TRP A 432 9.11 21.19 9.54
CA TRP A 432 8.53 20.69 8.30
C TRP A 432 9.60 20.52 7.23
N VAL A 433 9.78 19.31 6.72
CA VAL A 433 10.78 18.99 5.71
C VAL A 433 10.13 18.67 4.38
N PHE A 434 10.63 19.21 3.28
CA PHE A 434 10.26 18.84 1.92
C PHE A 434 11.45 18.25 1.18
N VAL A 435 11.22 17.13 0.50
CA VAL A 435 12.21 16.46 -0.34
C VAL A 435 11.64 16.27 -1.74
N GLY A 436 12.27 16.94 -2.70
CA GLY A 436 11.98 16.83 -4.14
C GLY A 436 13.10 16.10 -4.90
N ASN A 437 12.78 15.55 -6.06
CA ASN A 437 13.73 14.89 -6.95
C ASN A 437 14.48 15.91 -7.82
N THR A 438 13.73 16.88 -8.38
CA THR A 438 14.23 17.82 -9.38
C THR A 438 14.52 19.20 -8.79
N VAL A 439 15.74 19.70 -9.03
CA VAL A 439 16.19 21.04 -8.58
C VAL A 439 16.29 22.07 -9.70
N SER A 440 16.15 21.64 -10.96
CA SER A 440 16.41 22.46 -12.15
C SER A 440 15.22 22.47 -13.09
N GLY A 441 14.98 23.60 -13.74
CA GLY A 441 13.89 23.79 -14.71
C GLY A 441 12.60 24.35 -14.09
N GLU A 442 11.70 24.85 -14.94
CA GLU A 442 10.45 25.51 -14.50
C GLU A 442 9.48 24.57 -13.77
N GLU A 443 9.58 23.26 -14.02
CA GLU A 443 8.83 22.19 -13.36
C GLU A 443 9.57 21.60 -12.15
N SER A 444 10.53 22.33 -11.57
CA SER A 444 11.26 21.86 -10.39
C SER A 444 10.33 21.63 -9.19
N ASP A 445 10.50 20.48 -8.54
CA ASP A 445 9.80 20.11 -7.30
C ASP A 445 10.04 21.14 -6.18
N ILE A 446 11.24 21.73 -6.15
CA ILE A 446 11.58 22.76 -5.16
C ILE A 446 10.78 24.03 -5.42
N LEU A 447 10.67 24.46 -6.68
CA LEU A 447 9.83 25.61 -7.04
C LEU A 447 8.35 25.35 -6.82
N GLU A 448 7.88 24.12 -6.96
CA GLU A 448 6.50 23.74 -6.67
C GLU A 448 6.14 23.99 -5.19
N VAL A 449 7.05 23.64 -4.26
CA VAL A 449 6.89 23.96 -2.83
C VAL A 449 6.88 25.47 -2.58
N VAL A 450 7.80 26.23 -3.22
CA VAL A 450 7.87 27.69 -3.07
C VAL A 450 6.60 28.36 -3.62
N ARG A 451 6.10 27.90 -4.78
CA ARG A 451 4.84 28.37 -5.37
C ARG A 451 3.65 28.09 -4.47
N PHE A 452 3.56 26.89 -3.86
CA PHE A 452 2.50 26.60 -2.90
C PHE A 452 2.52 27.58 -1.71
N LEU A 453 3.69 27.81 -1.11
CA LEU A 453 3.83 28.74 0.01
C LEU A 453 3.45 30.18 -0.39
N ALA A 454 3.82 30.60 -1.60
CA ALA A 454 3.43 31.89 -2.16
C ALA A 454 1.91 31.98 -2.38
N ASP A 455 1.30 30.95 -2.96
CA ASP A 455 -0.14 30.90 -3.23
C ASP A 455 -0.97 30.96 -1.95
N PHE A 456 -0.54 30.27 -0.88
CA PHE A 456 -1.19 30.35 0.44
C PHE A 456 -1.20 31.77 1.02
N LEU A 457 -0.16 32.55 0.76
CA LEU A 457 -0.05 33.95 1.18
C LEU A 457 -0.84 34.88 0.25
N ASN A 458 -0.78 34.65 -1.06
CA ASN A 458 -1.42 35.49 -2.07
C ASN A 458 -2.95 35.35 -2.03
N ASP A 459 -3.47 34.11 -1.96
CA ASP A 459 -4.90 33.77 -1.99
C ASP A 459 -5.45 33.46 -0.59
N GLU A 460 -5.51 34.50 0.23
CA GLU A 460 -5.95 34.44 1.62
C GLU A 460 -7.41 33.99 1.75
N ALA A 461 -8.29 34.48 0.88
CA ALA A 461 -9.72 34.19 0.93
C ALA A 461 -9.97 32.68 0.74
N GLN A 462 -9.36 32.08 -0.28
CA GLN A 462 -9.49 30.66 -0.54
C GLN A 462 -8.83 29.81 0.55
N SER A 463 -7.65 30.22 1.03
CA SER A 463 -6.94 29.55 2.11
C SER A 463 -7.77 29.49 3.39
N LYS A 464 -8.43 30.60 3.77
CA LYS A 464 -9.33 30.65 4.93
C LYS A 464 -10.54 29.73 4.77
N VAL A 465 -11.12 29.63 3.58
CA VAL A 465 -12.24 28.69 3.32
C VAL A 465 -11.80 27.24 3.58
N TRP A 466 -10.64 26.83 3.06
CA TRP A 466 -10.14 25.47 3.28
C TRP A 466 -9.78 25.20 4.74
N LEU A 467 -9.15 26.16 5.42
CA LEU A 467 -8.84 26.06 6.85
C LEU A 467 -10.12 25.86 7.68
N ALA A 468 -11.16 26.67 7.43
CA ALA A 468 -12.44 26.58 8.11
C ALA A 468 -13.13 25.22 7.89
N ASP A 469 -13.10 24.71 6.66
CA ASP A 469 -13.69 23.41 6.35
C ASP A 469 -12.93 22.26 7.03
N LEU A 470 -11.60 22.30 7.05
CA LEU A 470 -10.74 21.28 7.66
C LEU A 470 -10.91 21.22 9.19
N ILE A 471 -10.92 22.36 9.88
CA ILE A 471 -11.09 22.39 11.36
C ILE A 471 -12.53 22.08 11.79
N ALA A 472 -13.51 22.24 10.90
CA ALA A 472 -14.91 21.87 11.13
C ALA A 472 -15.22 20.41 10.76
N ASP A 473 -14.19 19.58 10.49
CA ASP A 473 -14.30 18.18 10.07
C ASP A 473 -15.18 17.96 8.83
N ARG A 474 -15.36 19.00 7.99
CA ARG A 474 -16.07 18.84 6.72
C ARG A 474 -15.19 18.06 5.75
N ALA A 475 -15.76 17.06 5.09
CA ALA A 475 -15.03 16.29 4.10
C ALA A 475 -14.48 17.22 3.00
N GLN A 476 -13.17 17.12 2.76
CA GLN A 476 -12.49 17.84 1.66
C GLN A 476 -11.70 16.86 0.80
N ILE A 477 -11.08 15.87 1.45
CA ILE A 477 -10.29 14.82 0.82
C ILE A 477 -10.75 13.49 1.41
N LEU A 478 -10.93 12.49 0.57
CA LEU A 478 -11.45 11.17 0.95
C LEU A 478 -10.41 10.07 0.75
N ASP A 479 -10.56 8.96 1.48
CA ASP A 479 -9.82 7.74 1.19
C ASP A 479 -10.46 6.95 0.02
N ALA A 480 -9.84 5.84 -0.36
CA ALA A 480 -10.40 4.94 -1.39
C ALA A 480 -11.79 4.38 -1.03
N LYS A 481 -12.14 4.33 0.25
CA LYS A 481 -13.41 3.85 0.80
C LYS A 481 -14.47 4.96 0.89
N GLY A 482 -14.13 6.22 0.61
CA GLY A 482 -15.04 7.38 0.67
C GLY A 482 -15.12 8.05 2.03
N ASN A 483 -14.24 7.72 2.98
CA ASN A 483 -14.21 8.32 4.31
C ASN A 483 -13.39 9.61 4.33
N ASN A 484 -13.76 10.58 5.17
CA ASN A 484 -12.95 11.78 5.40
C ASN A 484 -11.63 11.42 6.09
N ILE A 485 -10.50 11.56 5.39
CA ILE A 485 -9.16 11.21 5.90
C ILE A 485 -8.69 12.08 7.07
N PHE A 486 -9.27 13.28 7.22
CA PHE A 486 -8.92 14.24 8.26
C PHE A 486 -9.91 14.25 9.43
N MET A 487 -10.91 13.35 9.44
CA MET A 487 -11.93 13.29 10.49
C MET A 487 -11.31 13.21 11.89
N GLY A 488 -11.64 14.18 12.75
CA GLY A 488 -11.16 14.28 14.12
C GLY A 488 -9.66 14.54 14.23
N ARG A 489 -8.97 14.88 13.13
CA ARG A 489 -7.52 15.13 13.15
C ARG A 489 -7.20 16.50 13.75
N PHE A 490 -8.03 17.49 13.41
CA PHE A 490 -7.86 18.89 13.77
C PHE A 490 -8.63 19.31 15.02
N THR A 491 -9.12 18.35 15.81
CA THR A 491 -9.80 18.59 17.08
C THR A 491 -9.06 19.55 18.03
N PRO A 492 -7.71 19.52 18.17
CA PRO A 492 -7.01 20.50 19.00
C PRO A 492 -7.21 21.95 18.56
N LEU A 493 -7.53 22.18 17.27
CA LEU A 493 -7.75 23.49 16.67
C LEU A 493 -9.23 23.86 16.57
N MET A 494 -10.15 23.04 17.08
CA MET A 494 -11.60 23.28 17.00
C MET A 494 -12.02 24.60 17.68
N GLY A 495 -11.23 25.12 18.62
CA GLY A 495 -11.46 26.46 19.20
C GLY A 495 -11.35 27.63 18.19
N PHE A 496 -10.87 27.38 16.97
CA PHE A 496 -10.78 28.34 15.87
C PHE A 496 -11.92 28.24 14.86
N THR A 497 -12.88 27.32 15.01
CA THR A 497 -13.95 27.08 14.02
C THR A 497 -14.70 28.36 13.61
N ASP A 498 -15.01 29.24 14.58
CA ASP A 498 -15.68 30.52 14.33
C ASP A 498 -14.70 31.72 14.26
N ARG A 499 -13.39 31.46 14.24
CA ARG A 499 -12.30 32.46 14.31
C ARG A 499 -11.18 32.14 13.32
N VAL A 500 -11.55 31.88 12.07
CA VAL A 500 -10.59 31.49 11.03
C VAL A 500 -9.58 32.61 10.70
N ASP A 501 -9.97 33.88 10.88
CA ASP A 501 -9.05 35.00 10.73
C ASP A 501 -7.93 34.96 11.77
N ASP A 502 -8.26 34.66 13.03
CA ASP A 502 -7.28 34.49 14.11
C ASP A 502 -6.36 33.29 13.84
N LEU A 503 -6.91 32.19 13.31
CA LEU A 503 -6.12 31.01 12.91
C LEU A 503 -5.12 31.36 11.81
N TYR A 504 -5.56 32.07 10.76
CA TYR A 504 -4.69 32.47 9.67
C TYR A 504 -3.59 33.42 10.16
N ALA A 505 -3.92 34.38 11.03
CA ALA A 505 -2.94 35.29 11.64
C ALA A 505 -1.90 34.54 12.51
N ASP A 506 -2.33 33.57 13.33
CA ASP A 506 -1.42 32.77 14.17
C ASP A 506 -0.55 31.82 13.31
N ILE A 507 -1.06 31.33 12.17
CA ILE A 507 -0.25 30.62 11.16
C ILE A 507 0.86 31.53 10.61
N LEU A 508 0.54 32.77 10.20
CA LEU A 508 1.56 33.72 9.72
C LEU A 508 2.64 33.95 10.77
N GLN A 509 2.24 34.13 12.03
CA GLN A 509 3.17 34.38 13.13
C GLN A 509 4.05 33.17 13.43
N ARG A 510 3.48 31.97 13.60
CA ARG A 510 4.22 30.79 14.07
C ARG A 510 4.96 30.06 12.96
N VAL A 511 4.35 29.93 11.78
CA VAL A 511 4.95 29.17 10.66
C VAL A 511 5.86 30.07 9.83
N PHE A 512 5.40 31.27 9.50
CA PHE A 512 6.09 32.18 8.57
C PHE A 512 6.93 33.27 9.25
N ASN A 513 6.98 33.29 10.60
CA ASN A 513 7.65 34.33 11.41
C ASN A 513 7.17 35.77 11.09
N ALA A 514 5.96 35.92 10.54
CA ALA A 514 5.47 37.18 9.99
C ALA A 514 4.31 37.76 10.81
N PRO A 515 4.34 39.06 11.17
CA PRO A 515 3.26 39.69 11.94
C PRO A 515 2.01 39.98 11.10
N ALA A 516 2.13 40.00 9.77
CA ALA A 516 1.05 40.27 8.83
C ALA A 516 1.35 39.67 7.45
N LYS A 517 0.32 39.55 6.61
CA LYS A 517 0.43 39.07 5.23
C LYS A 517 1.32 40.01 4.41
N GLN A 518 2.37 39.46 3.81
CA GLN A 518 3.17 40.09 2.76
C GLN A 518 3.56 39.03 1.72
N ARG A 519 4.24 39.45 0.65
CA ARG A 519 4.73 38.53 -0.39
C ARG A 519 5.87 37.67 0.14
N LEU A 520 5.92 36.42 -0.34
CA LEU A 520 7.05 35.53 -0.11
C LEU A 520 8.27 36.09 -0.85
N LYS A 521 9.44 36.03 -0.21
CA LYS A 521 10.74 36.32 -0.80
C LYS A 521 11.61 35.06 -0.80
N LEU A 522 12.18 34.75 -1.96
CA LEU A 522 13.28 33.80 -2.10
C LEU A 522 14.60 34.58 -2.08
N VAL A 523 15.46 34.31 -1.11
CA VAL A 523 16.70 35.06 -0.88
C VAL A 523 17.91 34.17 -1.15
N ASN A 524 18.75 34.51 -2.12
CA ASN A 524 20.01 33.80 -2.37
C ASN A 524 21.12 34.36 -1.46
N ILE A 525 21.71 33.51 -0.62
CA ILE A 525 22.76 33.88 0.33
C ILE A 525 24.12 33.67 -0.34
N LYS A 526 24.72 34.71 -0.93
CA LYS A 526 25.93 34.54 -1.77
C LYS A 526 27.14 34.02 -1.01
N SER A 527 27.22 34.31 0.28
CA SER A 527 28.29 33.84 1.17
C SER A 527 28.19 32.34 1.52
N SER A 528 27.04 31.70 1.27
CA SER A 528 26.72 30.32 1.67
C SER A 528 26.30 29.48 0.46
N LYS A 529 27.26 28.76 -0.12
CA LYS A 529 27.01 27.95 -1.33
C LYS A 529 25.99 26.84 -1.05
N GLY A 530 24.95 26.78 -1.87
CA GLY A 530 23.90 25.78 -1.79
C GLY A 530 22.72 26.15 -0.91
N GLU A 531 22.66 27.36 -0.34
CA GLU A 531 21.59 27.81 0.57
C GLU A 531 20.76 28.97 -0.01
N LEU A 532 19.43 28.87 0.08
CA LEU A 532 18.51 29.99 -0.13
C LEU A 532 17.53 30.12 1.04
N ALA A 533 17.29 31.33 1.53
CA ALA A 533 16.33 31.58 2.59
C ALA A 533 14.93 31.90 2.05
N LEU A 534 13.92 31.51 2.80
CA LEU A 534 12.52 31.86 2.59
C LEU A 534 12.07 32.79 3.72
N ARG A 535 11.57 33.97 3.37
CA ARG A 535 11.00 34.94 4.31
C ARG A 535 9.77 35.62 3.75
N VAL A 536 8.92 36.17 4.62
CA VAL A 536 7.73 36.94 4.21
C VAL A 536 8.02 38.41 4.44
N GLY A 537 8.05 39.20 3.36
CA GLY A 537 8.40 40.61 3.48
C GLY A 537 9.82 40.82 4.00
N ASP A 538 9.94 41.61 5.07
CA ASP A 538 11.19 41.87 5.78
C ASP A 538 11.30 41.13 7.12
N ALA A 539 10.42 40.15 7.36
CA ALA A 539 10.48 39.30 8.55
C ALA A 539 11.73 38.39 8.56
N GLU A 540 11.99 37.78 9.72
CA GLU A 540 13.07 36.79 9.84
C GLU A 540 12.81 35.56 8.95
N PRO A 541 13.85 34.94 8.38
CA PRO A 541 13.72 33.70 7.63
C PRO A 541 13.00 32.61 8.43
N PHE A 542 11.93 32.07 7.85
CA PHE A 542 11.19 30.95 8.42
C PHE A 542 11.56 29.61 7.75
N GLY A 543 12.12 29.67 6.55
CA GLY A 543 12.45 28.50 5.76
C GLY A 543 13.84 28.56 5.14
N LEU A 544 14.41 27.39 4.87
CA LEU A 544 15.71 27.23 4.23
C LEU A 544 15.62 26.19 3.11
N ILE A 545 16.09 26.53 1.92
CA ILE A 545 16.36 25.61 0.83
C ILE A 545 17.85 25.26 0.86
N ASN A 546 18.20 23.97 0.92
CA ASN A 546 19.60 23.52 0.85
C ASN A 546 19.79 22.49 -0.27
N ILE A 547 20.40 22.90 -1.37
CA ILE A 547 20.56 22.08 -2.58
C ILE A 547 21.99 22.15 -3.12
N GLY A 548 22.26 21.37 -4.17
CA GLY A 548 23.57 21.35 -4.83
C GLY A 548 23.80 22.54 -5.77
N ASP A 549 22.74 23.00 -6.43
CA ASP A 549 22.75 24.07 -7.44
C ASP A 549 21.76 25.17 -7.09
N ASP A 550 22.10 25.97 -6.08
CA ASP A 550 21.30 27.11 -5.63
C ASP A 550 21.23 28.23 -6.68
N ALA A 551 22.34 28.49 -7.38
CA ALA A 551 22.41 29.54 -8.41
C ALA A 551 21.52 29.22 -9.62
N GLY A 552 21.51 27.97 -10.08
CA GLY A 552 20.63 27.51 -11.16
C GLY A 552 19.16 27.63 -10.79
N LEU A 553 18.78 27.19 -9.58
CA LEU A 553 17.40 27.33 -9.09
C LEU A 553 16.99 28.81 -9.00
N PHE A 554 17.86 29.67 -8.45
CA PHE A 554 17.57 31.09 -8.29
C PHE A 554 17.35 31.79 -9.64
N SER A 555 18.16 31.48 -10.65
CA SER A 555 18.01 32.05 -11.98
C SER A 555 16.66 31.69 -12.63
N VAL A 556 16.17 30.46 -12.44
CA VAL A 556 14.84 30.07 -12.94
C VAL A 556 13.74 30.74 -12.12
N ALA A 557 13.95 30.93 -10.82
CA ALA A 557 13.00 31.58 -9.93
C ALA A 557 12.79 33.07 -10.25
N GLU A 558 13.77 33.75 -10.85
CA GLU A 558 13.68 35.16 -11.27
C GLU A 558 12.53 35.41 -12.28
N ASP A 559 12.16 34.40 -13.08
CA ASP A 559 11.06 34.48 -14.06
C ASP A 559 9.68 34.16 -13.45
N VAL A 560 9.60 33.75 -12.18
CA VAL A 560 8.34 33.36 -11.52
C VAL A 560 7.70 34.56 -10.83
N THR A 561 6.45 34.88 -11.20
CA THR A 561 5.73 36.07 -10.68
C THR A 561 5.01 35.85 -9.34
N ALA A 562 4.89 34.60 -8.88
CA ALA A 562 4.15 34.24 -7.67
C ALA A 562 4.79 34.81 -6.39
N PHE A 563 6.11 35.00 -6.36
CA PHE A 563 6.88 35.50 -5.22
C PHE A 563 7.99 36.45 -5.69
N ASP A 564 8.69 37.09 -4.76
CA ASP A 564 9.76 38.04 -5.05
C ASP A 564 11.15 37.39 -4.84
N ASN A 565 12.17 37.88 -5.54
CA ASN A 565 13.53 37.36 -5.45
C ASN A 565 14.50 38.42 -4.92
N GLU A 566 15.46 38.02 -4.08
CA GLU A 566 16.43 38.91 -3.46
C GLU A 566 17.80 38.23 -3.37
N ARG A 567 18.88 39.02 -3.45
CA ARG A 567 20.24 38.54 -3.21
C ARG A 567 20.78 39.18 -1.95
N ASP A 568 21.31 38.35 -1.05
CA ASP A 568 21.93 38.79 0.20
C ASP A 568 23.44 38.49 0.16
N ASP A 569 24.22 39.56 0.17
CA ASP A 569 25.68 39.51 0.14
C ASP A 569 26.30 39.36 1.55
N PHE A 570 25.53 39.60 2.62
CA PHE A 570 26.03 39.69 3.99
C PHE A 570 25.44 38.64 4.94
N GLY A 571 24.40 37.91 4.52
CA GLY A 571 23.80 36.82 5.28
C GLY A 571 24.80 35.74 5.68
N GLY A 572 24.59 35.10 6.84
CA GLY A 572 25.39 33.95 7.29
C GLY A 572 24.78 32.61 6.88
N ALA A 573 25.56 31.53 6.96
CA ALA A 573 25.06 30.18 6.73
C ALA A 573 23.98 29.81 7.77
N LEU A 574 22.81 29.38 7.30
CA LEU A 574 21.65 29.10 8.15
C LEU A 574 21.55 27.62 8.53
N PHE A 575 22.06 26.72 7.69
CA PHE A 575 21.87 25.28 7.87
C PHE A 575 22.45 24.75 9.19
N GLY A 576 23.59 25.29 9.62
CA GLY A 576 24.23 24.92 10.89
C GLY A 576 23.41 25.28 12.14
N THR A 577 22.44 26.20 12.02
CA THR A 577 21.60 26.66 13.13
C THR A 577 20.31 25.83 13.31
N LEU A 578 20.04 24.88 12.41
CA LEU A 578 18.77 24.15 12.33
C LEU A 578 18.40 23.42 13.64
N ASN A 579 19.39 22.88 14.35
CA ASN A 579 19.19 22.12 15.58
C ASN A 579 19.36 22.94 16.86
N ASN A 580 19.63 24.24 16.74
CA ASN A 580 19.74 25.10 17.91
C ASN A 580 18.35 25.23 18.57
N LYS A 581 18.32 25.31 19.91
CA LYS A 581 17.07 25.42 20.67
C LYS A 581 16.27 26.68 20.33
N ASP A 582 16.97 27.74 19.94
CA ASP A 582 16.45 29.04 19.53
C ASP A 582 16.28 29.17 18.00
N SER A 583 16.36 28.08 17.24
CA SER A 583 16.21 28.13 15.78
C SER A 583 14.83 28.65 15.35
N HIS A 584 14.86 29.70 14.51
CA HIS A 584 13.67 30.31 13.92
C HIS A 584 13.22 29.61 12.63
N LEU A 585 14.00 28.67 12.10
CA LEU A 585 13.65 27.89 10.92
C LEU A 585 12.58 26.87 11.25
N ASN A 586 11.45 26.94 10.57
CA ASN A 586 10.29 26.06 10.68
C ASN A 586 10.15 25.14 9.45
N VAL A 587 10.70 25.54 8.30
CA VAL A 587 10.61 24.80 7.04
C VAL A 587 12.01 24.53 6.47
N LEU A 588 12.24 23.31 6.00
CA LEU A 588 13.46 22.89 5.34
C LEU A 588 13.11 22.23 4.02
N VAL A 589 13.69 22.68 2.92
CA VAL A 589 13.40 22.17 1.58
C VAL A 589 14.68 21.76 0.89
N GLY A 590 14.68 20.59 0.25
CA GLY A 590 15.64 20.37 -0.84
C GLY A 590 15.49 19.02 -1.48
N SER A 591 16.63 18.44 -1.88
CA SER A 591 16.65 17.31 -2.81
C SER A 591 17.56 16.17 -2.35
N ARG A 592 18.24 15.49 -3.27
CA ARG A 592 19.20 14.41 -2.99
C ARG A 592 20.31 14.79 -2.00
N LYS A 593 20.61 16.07 -1.82
CA LYS A 593 21.55 16.53 -0.78
C LYS A 593 21.05 16.23 0.64
N PHE A 594 19.73 16.10 0.85
CA PHE A 594 19.11 15.80 2.14
C PHE A 594 18.99 14.30 2.44
N THR A 595 19.15 13.42 1.46
CA THR A 595 19.09 11.98 1.75
C THR A 595 20.30 11.55 2.57
N GLU A 596 21.40 12.32 2.58
CA GLU A 596 22.65 11.94 3.25
C GLU A 596 23.36 13.17 3.85
N GLY A 597 23.61 13.16 5.18
CA GLY A 597 24.44 14.19 5.84
C GLY A 597 23.71 15.22 6.71
N TRP A 598 22.51 14.92 7.21
CA TRP A 598 21.84 15.75 8.23
C TRP A 598 21.06 14.91 9.24
N SER A 599 20.91 15.43 10.46
CA SER A 599 20.28 14.74 11.59
C SER A 599 19.49 15.76 12.42
N SER A 600 18.20 15.54 12.65
CA SER A 600 17.38 16.39 13.54
C SER A 600 16.28 15.59 14.24
N TRP A 601 16.07 15.88 15.52
CA TRP A 601 14.95 15.36 16.31
C TRP A 601 13.64 16.13 16.07
N ARG A 602 13.73 17.31 15.44
CA ARG A 602 12.65 18.27 15.22
C ARG A 602 11.63 17.84 14.16
N VAL A 603 12.01 16.93 13.28
CA VAL A 603 11.19 16.53 12.12
C VAL A 603 9.84 16.00 12.57
N SER A 604 8.74 16.63 12.17
CA SER A 604 7.39 16.22 12.55
C SER A 604 6.46 16.04 11.36
N THR A 605 6.77 16.73 10.25
CA THR A 605 6.03 16.63 9.00
C THR A 605 7.00 16.57 7.81
N MET A 606 6.71 15.70 6.84
CA MET A 606 7.51 15.48 5.65
C MET A 606 6.65 15.54 4.38
N GLY A 607 7.03 16.37 3.42
CA GLY A 607 6.49 16.38 2.06
C GLY A 607 7.44 15.70 1.07
N LEU A 608 6.96 14.70 0.35
CA LEU A 608 7.73 13.94 -0.64
C LEU A 608 7.13 14.17 -2.04
N LEU A 609 7.88 14.85 -2.91
CA LEU A 609 7.43 15.23 -4.26
C LEU A 609 8.15 14.38 -5.32
N ASN A 610 7.39 13.76 -6.23
CA ASN A 610 7.89 13.06 -7.42
C ASN A 610 9.00 12.01 -7.14
N MET A 611 8.98 11.38 -5.96
CA MET A 611 9.92 10.33 -5.56
C MET A 611 9.53 8.97 -6.15
N GLY A 612 10.49 8.26 -6.76
CA GLY A 612 10.26 7.04 -7.56
C GLY A 612 10.75 5.72 -6.95
N GLN A 613 10.47 4.58 -7.62
CA GLN A 613 10.89 3.24 -7.17
C GLN A 613 12.42 3.06 -7.03
N GLY A 614 13.22 3.76 -7.84
CA GLY A 614 14.69 3.70 -7.77
C GLY A 614 15.29 4.38 -6.52
N GLU A 615 14.49 5.18 -5.81
CA GLU A 615 14.90 5.98 -4.65
C GLU A 615 14.44 5.37 -3.31
N GLY A 616 13.86 4.17 -3.33
CA GLY A 616 13.26 3.53 -2.15
C GLY A 616 14.17 3.51 -0.92
N SER A 617 15.45 3.17 -1.09
CA SER A 617 16.44 3.14 0.00
C SER A 617 16.68 4.53 0.63
N GLN A 618 16.59 5.60 -0.15
CA GLN A 618 16.77 6.97 0.33
C GLN A 618 15.53 7.44 1.12
N ILE A 619 14.33 7.09 0.66
CA ILE A 619 13.08 7.41 1.35
C ILE A 619 13.05 6.75 2.72
N ILE A 620 13.54 5.51 2.83
CA ILE A 620 13.63 4.77 4.09
C ILE A 620 14.63 5.42 5.04
N GLN A 621 15.78 5.86 4.55
CA GLN A 621 16.76 6.59 5.36
C GLN A 621 16.16 7.89 5.91
N LEU A 622 15.43 8.64 5.07
CA LEU A 622 14.71 9.85 5.48
C LEU A 622 13.61 9.55 6.51
N PHE A 623 12.82 8.49 6.28
CA PHE A 623 11.81 8.02 7.21
C PHE A 623 12.40 7.68 8.57
N GLY A 624 13.49 6.89 8.59
CA GLY A 624 14.23 6.54 9.79
C GLY A 624 14.80 7.74 10.56
N ARG A 625 15.09 8.84 9.88
CA ARG A 625 15.46 10.12 10.53
C ARG A 625 14.24 10.87 11.07
N GLY A 626 13.12 10.83 10.36
CA GLY A 626 11.87 11.48 10.77
C GLY A 626 11.24 10.85 12.02
N VAL A 627 11.31 9.52 12.15
CA VAL A 627 10.68 8.80 13.27
C VAL A 627 11.44 8.94 14.59
N ARG A 628 12.56 9.66 14.64
CA ARG A 628 13.33 9.80 15.89
C ARG A 628 12.55 10.58 16.95
N LEU A 629 12.61 10.09 18.18
CA LEU A 629 11.94 10.65 19.36
C LEU A 629 12.88 10.53 20.56
N LYS A 630 13.04 11.61 21.35
CA LYS A 630 13.78 11.55 22.63
C LYS A 630 12.94 10.86 23.71
N GLY A 631 11.65 11.17 23.77
CA GLY A 631 10.70 10.54 24.69
C GLY A 631 10.90 10.95 26.14
N LYS A 632 9.99 10.50 27.00
CA LYS A 632 10.03 10.80 28.44
C LYS A 632 11.28 10.19 29.08
N GLY A 633 12.06 11.01 29.80
CA GLY A 633 13.30 10.55 30.45
C GLY A 633 14.34 9.96 29.48
N PHE A 634 14.37 10.39 28.22
CA PHE A 634 15.24 9.83 27.18
C PHE A 634 15.01 8.33 26.91
N SER A 635 13.79 7.84 27.14
CA SER A 635 13.41 6.45 26.84
C SER A 635 13.47 6.11 25.36
N LEU A 636 13.43 7.13 24.47
CA LEU A 636 13.26 7.01 23.02
C LEU A 636 11.91 6.38 22.60
N LYS A 637 11.02 6.11 23.56
CA LYS A 637 9.71 5.46 23.39
C LYS A 637 8.59 6.47 23.33
N ARG A 638 7.52 6.09 22.63
CA ARG A 638 6.22 6.78 22.64
C ARG A 638 5.57 6.63 24.00
N THR A 639 4.80 7.63 24.37
CA THR A 639 4.00 7.59 25.59
C THR A 639 2.76 6.72 25.37
N LEU A 640 2.56 5.74 26.25
CA LEU A 640 1.37 4.90 26.23
C LEU A 640 0.11 5.74 26.49
N PRO A 641 -1.05 5.40 25.90
CA PRO A 641 -2.26 6.22 26.00
C PRO A 641 -2.66 6.64 27.43
N GLN A 642 -2.47 5.76 28.41
CA GLN A 642 -2.78 6.00 29.81
C GLN A 642 -1.84 6.99 30.52
N ASP A 643 -0.60 7.14 30.02
CA ASP A 643 0.44 7.99 30.63
C ASP A 643 0.49 9.39 30.01
N ARG A 644 -0.37 9.66 29.01
CA ARG A 644 -0.40 10.94 28.30
C ARG A 644 -1.05 12.03 29.16
N PRO A 645 -0.46 13.24 29.22
CA PRO A 645 -1.08 14.36 29.91
C PRO A 645 -2.38 14.78 29.21
N LYS A 646 -3.47 14.87 29.98
CA LYS A 646 -4.80 15.21 29.45
C LYS A 646 -4.79 16.58 28.77
N GLY A 647 -5.39 16.63 27.57
CA GLY A 647 -5.54 17.84 26.76
C GLY A 647 -4.24 18.37 26.12
N ALA A 648 -3.09 17.71 26.32
CA ALA A 648 -1.85 18.08 25.65
C ALA A 648 -1.75 17.51 24.21
N HIS A 649 -2.60 16.55 23.86
CA HIS A 649 -2.60 15.87 22.56
C HIS A 649 -1.20 15.35 22.16
N LEU A 650 -0.49 14.77 23.13
CA LEU A 650 0.87 14.26 22.96
C LEU A 650 0.96 13.23 21.82
N ASP A 651 -0.12 12.50 21.55
CA ASP A 651 -0.24 11.59 20.40
C ASP A 651 0.00 12.29 19.06
N LYS A 652 -0.34 13.57 18.93
CA LYS A 652 -0.08 14.36 17.71
C LYS A 652 1.37 14.82 17.62
N LEU A 653 2.02 15.05 18.76
CA LEU A 653 3.42 15.50 18.83
C LEU A 653 4.40 14.34 18.69
N GLU A 654 4.02 13.14 19.13
CA GLU A 654 4.76 11.88 18.95
C GLU A 654 4.47 11.20 17.60
N ALA A 655 3.87 11.92 16.64
CA ALA A 655 3.55 11.43 15.30
C ALA A 655 4.35 12.15 14.20
N LEU A 656 4.83 11.37 13.23
CA LEU A 656 5.43 11.83 11.98
C LEU A 656 4.35 11.82 10.88
N ASN A 657 4.05 12.99 10.32
CA ASN A 657 3.11 13.11 9.21
C ASN A 657 3.88 13.11 7.88
N ILE A 658 3.57 12.20 6.97
CA ILE A 658 4.21 12.09 5.66
C ILE A 658 3.16 12.30 4.58
N PHE A 659 3.44 13.20 3.66
CA PHE A 659 2.55 13.58 2.57
C PHE A 659 3.27 13.41 1.23
N GLY A 660 2.82 12.45 0.43
CA GLY A 660 3.30 12.17 -0.91
C GLY A 660 2.45 12.80 -2.01
N VAL A 661 3.09 13.25 -3.07
CA VAL A 661 2.48 13.75 -4.31
C VAL A 661 3.05 12.98 -5.50
N ARG A 662 2.17 12.51 -6.41
CA ARG A 662 2.56 11.83 -7.67
C ARG A 662 3.52 10.64 -7.45
N ALA A 663 3.38 10.01 -6.29
CA ALA A 663 4.44 9.22 -5.73
C ALA A 663 4.21 7.73 -5.98
N SER A 664 4.95 7.17 -6.94
CA SER A 664 5.06 5.71 -7.12
C SER A 664 5.81 5.04 -5.97
N TYR A 665 6.46 5.83 -5.09
CA TYR A 665 7.12 5.32 -3.90
C TYR A 665 6.19 4.57 -2.97
N MET A 666 4.87 4.85 -2.95
CA MET A 666 3.98 4.20 -1.99
C MET A 666 3.96 2.67 -2.16
N ALA A 667 4.06 2.19 -3.39
CA ALA A 667 4.20 0.76 -3.66
C ALA A 667 5.53 0.21 -3.12
N ALA A 668 6.63 0.95 -3.34
CA ALA A 668 7.96 0.58 -2.84
C ALA A 668 8.07 0.66 -1.30
N PHE A 669 7.35 1.59 -0.67
CA PHE A 669 7.30 1.77 0.78
C PHE A 669 6.41 0.72 1.45
N LYS A 670 5.27 0.37 0.84
CA LYS A 670 4.48 -0.81 1.23
C LYS A 670 5.33 -2.07 1.15
N GLU A 671 6.06 -2.26 0.06
CA GLU A 671 6.99 -3.39 -0.10
C GLU A 671 8.12 -3.36 0.93
N TYR A 672 8.69 -2.20 1.23
CA TYR A 672 9.67 -2.03 2.31
C TYR A 672 9.12 -2.49 3.65
N LEU A 673 7.95 -1.98 4.06
CA LEU A 673 7.33 -2.39 5.32
C LEU A 673 7.12 -3.91 5.34
N ARG A 674 6.64 -4.52 4.24
CA ARG A 674 6.52 -5.98 4.12
C ARG A 674 7.85 -6.71 4.25
N GLU A 675 8.91 -6.23 3.59
CA GLU A 675 10.26 -6.80 3.64
C GLU A 675 10.84 -6.73 5.06
N GLU A 676 10.55 -5.67 5.81
CA GLU A 676 10.90 -5.55 7.24
C GLU A 676 9.98 -6.39 8.14
N GLY A 677 8.92 -7.01 7.60
CA GLY A 677 7.97 -7.82 8.35
C GLY A 677 6.89 -7.01 9.08
N ILE A 678 6.67 -5.76 8.68
CA ILE A 678 5.55 -4.89 9.05
C ILE A 678 4.49 -5.00 7.96
N THR A 679 3.40 -5.74 8.19
CA THR A 679 2.30 -5.79 7.22
C THR A 679 1.47 -4.51 7.33
N PRO A 680 1.40 -3.65 6.29
CA PRO A 680 0.60 -2.44 6.35
C PRO A 680 -0.89 -2.79 6.60
N SER A 681 -1.61 -1.94 7.34
CA SER A 681 -3.03 -2.17 7.71
C SER A 681 -3.98 -2.35 6.53
N ASP A 682 -3.56 -1.88 5.35
CA ASP A 682 -4.38 -1.82 4.14
C ASP A 682 -4.18 -3.02 3.22
N GLU A 683 -3.34 -3.99 3.61
CA GLU A 683 -3.08 -5.13 2.75
C GLU A 683 -4.24 -6.11 2.78
N VAL A 684 -5.10 -5.97 1.78
CA VAL A 684 -6.22 -6.88 1.59
C VAL A 684 -5.65 -8.22 1.12
N LEU A 685 -5.85 -9.30 1.89
CA LEU A 685 -5.47 -10.64 1.43
C LEU A 685 -6.37 -11.00 0.26
N GLU A 686 -5.81 -11.52 -0.83
CA GLU A 686 -6.61 -11.90 -2.01
C GLU A 686 -6.72 -13.42 -2.13
N LEU A 687 -7.92 -13.92 -2.45
CA LEU A 687 -8.16 -15.32 -2.81
C LEU A 687 -9.00 -15.41 -4.09
N ASP A 688 -8.34 -15.83 -5.16
CA ASP A 688 -8.99 -16.32 -6.36
C ASP A 688 -9.64 -17.68 -6.07
N PHE A 689 -10.96 -17.77 -6.20
CA PHE A 689 -11.78 -18.96 -6.00
C PHE A 689 -12.41 -19.39 -7.32
N PRO A 690 -11.82 -20.39 -8.04
CA PRO A 690 -12.43 -20.94 -9.24
C PRO A 690 -13.71 -21.70 -8.91
N THR A 691 -14.76 -21.44 -9.67
CA THR A 691 -15.97 -22.27 -9.63
C THR A 691 -15.73 -23.55 -10.42
N ARG A 692 -16.61 -24.53 -10.24
CA ARG A 692 -16.62 -25.76 -11.02
C ARG A 692 -17.86 -25.84 -11.87
N ALA A 693 -17.69 -26.01 -13.18
CA ALA A 693 -18.79 -26.30 -14.09
C ALA A 693 -19.43 -27.66 -13.78
N ASN A 694 -20.73 -27.75 -13.97
CA ASN A 694 -21.58 -28.91 -13.70
C ASN A 694 -22.66 -29.01 -14.79
N LEU A 695 -22.22 -29.05 -16.05
CA LEU A 695 -23.11 -29.14 -17.20
C LEU A 695 -23.69 -30.54 -17.38
N PRO A 696 -24.94 -30.66 -17.84
CA PRO A 696 -25.50 -31.96 -18.22
C PRO A 696 -24.81 -32.56 -19.45
N LYS A 697 -25.02 -33.88 -19.65
CA LYS A 697 -24.60 -34.58 -20.86
C LYS A 697 -25.38 -34.13 -22.11
N GLY A 698 -26.64 -33.72 -21.94
CA GLY A 698 -27.47 -33.14 -23.00
C GLY A 698 -27.19 -31.66 -23.22
N LYS A 699 -27.53 -31.12 -24.39
CA LYS A 699 -27.33 -29.69 -24.70
C LYS A 699 -28.54 -28.87 -24.27
N LEU A 700 -28.36 -27.90 -23.39
CA LEU A 700 -29.42 -26.98 -22.96
C LEU A 700 -29.55 -25.82 -23.94
N LYS A 701 -30.77 -25.55 -24.41
CA LYS A 701 -31.07 -24.43 -25.31
C LYS A 701 -31.21 -23.13 -24.53
N THR A 702 -30.59 -22.07 -25.02
CA THR A 702 -30.71 -20.69 -24.51
C THR A 702 -30.77 -19.70 -25.67
N LEU A 703 -30.83 -18.40 -25.38
CA LEU A 703 -31.01 -17.35 -26.38
C LEU A 703 -29.75 -16.47 -26.50
N SER A 704 -29.44 -16.04 -27.72
CA SER A 704 -28.42 -15.01 -27.97
C SER A 704 -28.86 -14.04 -29.06
N LEU A 705 -28.23 -12.87 -29.11
CA LEU A 705 -28.48 -11.88 -30.15
C LEU A 705 -28.16 -12.47 -31.52
N LYS A 706 -29.12 -12.38 -32.45
CA LYS A 706 -28.98 -12.86 -33.81
C LYS A 706 -27.77 -12.23 -34.52
N ASP A 707 -27.00 -13.06 -35.22
CA ASP A 707 -25.84 -12.56 -35.97
C ASP A 707 -26.28 -11.57 -37.07
N GLY A 708 -25.51 -10.51 -37.24
CA GLY A 708 -25.83 -9.38 -38.11
C GLY A 708 -26.50 -8.18 -37.41
N TYR A 709 -27.05 -8.36 -36.20
CA TYR A 709 -27.74 -7.31 -35.42
C TYR A 709 -26.91 -6.70 -34.30
N LYS A 710 -25.66 -7.13 -34.11
CA LYS A 710 -24.76 -6.56 -33.12
C LYS A 710 -24.29 -5.19 -33.56
N ASP A 711 -24.69 -4.14 -32.86
CA ASP A 711 -24.28 -2.72 -32.97
C ASP A 711 -23.75 -2.23 -34.33
N ASN A 712 -22.49 -2.55 -34.66
CA ASN A 712 -21.77 -2.11 -35.86
C ASN A 712 -22.05 -2.94 -37.14
N GLN A 713 -22.69 -4.11 -37.00
CA GLN A 713 -23.02 -5.01 -38.11
C GLN A 713 -24.14 -4.44 -38.98
N LYS A 714 -24.38 -5.06 -40.15
CA LYS A 714 -25.25 -4.53 -41.22
C LYS A 714 -26.66 -4.15 -40.74
N LEU A 715 -27.25 -4.94 -39.85
CA LEU A 715 -28.59 -4.71 -39.28
C LEU A 715 -28.52 -4.23 -37.82
N GLY A 716 -27.32 -3.93 -37.33
CA GLY A 716 -27.10 -3.47 -35.96
C GLY A 716 -27.62 -2.06 -35.70
N PHE A 717 -27.86 -1.76 -34.42
CA PHE A 717 -28.47 -0.51 -33.96
C PHE A 717 -27.84 0.73 -34.59
N LYS A 718 -26.52 0.77 -34.66
CA LYS A 718 -25.75 1.89 -35.19
C LYS A 718 -25.91 2.12 -36.68
N ARG A 719 -26.23 1.08 -37.45
CA ARG A 719 -26.42 1.16 -38.91
C ARG A 719 -27.88 1.37 -39.29
N ALA A 720 -28.81 0.94 -38.45
CA ALA A 720 -30.23 0.90 -38.77
C ALA A 720 -31.10 1.95 -38.03
N HIS A 721 -30.66 2.48 -36.89
CA HIS A 721 -31.47 3.36 -36.05
C HIS A 721 -30.75 4.67 -35.69
N PHE A 722 -31.42 5.81 -35.87
CA PHE A 722 -30.85 7.16 -35.73
C PHE A 722 -31.62 8.01 -34.70
N PRO A 723 -31.44 7.75 -33.39
CA PRO A 723 -32.18 8.44 -32.34
C PRO A 723 -31.64 9.85 -32.08
N TRP A 724 -32.47 10.71 -31.50
CA TRP A 724 -32.05 11.99 -30.94
C TRP A 724 -31.62 11.80 -29.48
N LEU A 725 -30.47 12.33 -29.10
CA LEU A 725 -30.04 12.38 -27.71
C LEU A 725 -31.05 13.20 -26.88
N TYR A 726 -31.34 12.75 -25.66
CA TYR A 726 -32.37 13.28 -24.74
C TYR A 726 -33.82 12.97 -25.10
N GLU A 727 -34.10 12.33 -26.24
CA GLU A 727 -35.45 11.92 -26.63
C GLU A 727 -35.56 10.41 -26.71
N VAL A 728 -36.34 9.81 -25.80
CA VAL A 728 -36.65 8.37 -25.91
C VAL A 728 -37.71 8.18 -27.00
N PRO A 729 -37.42 7.43 -28.09
CA PRO A 729 -38.39 7.17 -29.15
C PRO A 729 -39.65 6.49 -28.60
N LYS A 730 -40.84 6.77 -29.17
CA LYS A 730 -42.13 6.22 -28.71
C LYS A 730 -42.11 4.69 -28.56
N GLN A 731 -41.44 3.99 -29.47
CA GLN A 731 -41.27 2.53 -29.44
C GLN A 731 -40.50 2.00 -28.22
N PHE A 732 -39.75 2.85 -27.52
CA PHE A 732 -38.91 2.50 -26.36
C PHE A 732 -39.36 3.18 -25.06
N LYS A 733 -40.33 4.10 -25.10
CA LYS A 733 -40.71 5.00 -23.99
C LYS A 733 -41.10 4.27 -22.69
N ASP A 734 -41.63 3.05 -22.80
CA ASP A 734 -42.01 2.21 -21.66
C ASP A 734 -41.18 0.90 -21.57
N LYS A 735 -40.17 0.75 -22.44
CA LYS A 735 -39.36 -0.47 -22.56
C LYS A 735 -37.96 -0.33 -21.98
N ILE A 736 -37.45 0.90 -21.83
CA ILE A 736 -36.10 1.18 -21.31
C ILE A 736 -36.17 2.05 -20.06
N LYS A 737 -35.23 1.86 -19.13
CA LYS A 737 -35.04 2.73 -17.97
C LYS A 737 -33.62 3.29 -17.97
N ILE A 738 -33.50 4.61 -18.02
CA ILE A 738 -32.19 5.28 -17.94
C ILE A 738 -31.90 5.56 -16.46
N LEU A 739 -30.79 5.00 -15.95
CA LEU A 739 -30.37 5.22 -14.57
C LEU A 739 -29.65 6.58 -14.44
N PRO A 740 -29.88 7.33 -13.35
CA PRO A 740 -29.18 8.59 -13.10
C PRO A 740 -27.66 8.42 -13.09
N VAL A 741 -26.95 9.44 -13.59
CA VAL A 741 -25.49 9.56 -13.49
C VAL A 741 -25.10 9.85 -12.05
N VAL A 742 -23.97 9.30 -11.59
CA VAL A 742 -23.39 9.65 -10.29
C VAL A 742 -21.97 10.15 -10.54
N LEU A 743 -21.71 11.42 -10.21
CA LEU A 743 -20.39 12.04 -10.33
C LEU A 743 -19.89 12.43 -8.94
N ASP A 744 -18.65 12.05 -8.63
CA ASP A 744 -18.00 12.33 -7.35
C ASP A 744 -16.76 13.19 -7.58
N MET A 745 -16.80 14.43 -7.07
CA MET A 745 -15.77 15.45 -7.24
C MET A 745 -14.79 15.52 -6.06
N TYR A 746 -14.92 14.64 -5.07
CA TYR A 746 -13.98 14.60 -3.95
C TYR A 746 -12.63 13.98 -4.37
N PRO A 747 -11.49 14.64 -4.10
CA PRO A 747 -10.18 14.04 -4.31
C PRO A 747 -10.00 12.80 -3.43
N ARG A 748 -9.34 11.78 -4.00
CA ARG A 748 -9.01 10.54 -3.30
C ARG A 748 -7.54 10.45 -2.98
N VAL A 749 -7.22 10.02 -1.78
CA VAL A 749 -5.87 9.86 -1.25
C VAL A 749 -5.71 8.46 -0.66
N GLU A 750 -4.60 7.80 -0.97
CA GLU A 750 -4.19 6.60 -0.25
C GLU A 750 -3.70 6.99 1.14
N ALA A 751 -4.21 6.35 2.19
CA ALA A 751 -3.87 6.67 3.57
C ALA A 751 -3.42 5.41 4.29
N LEU A 752 -2.15 5.38 4.70
CA LEU A 752 -1.57 4.33 5.52
C LEU A 752 -1.32 4.85 6.93
N SER A 753 -1.76 4.09 7.92
CA SER A 753 -1.54 4.36 9.33
C SER A 753 -0.83 3.16 9.96
N THR A 754 0.16 3.40 10.81
CA THR A 754 0.81 2.33 11.58
C THR A 754 -0.06 1.84 12.76
N GLN A 755 -1.19 2.49 13.02
CA GLN A 755 -2.24 2.01 13.91
C GLN A 755 -3.45 1.51 13.12
N SER A 756 -3.94 0.31 13.44
CA SER A 756 -5.24 -0.17 12.99
C SER A 756 -6.33 0.65 13.67
N LYS A 757 -6.94 1.58 12.93
CA LYS A 757 -8.20 2.16 13.40
C LYS A 757 -9.30 1.12 13.18
N GLY A 758 -9.83 0.60 14.28
CA GLY A 758 -11.04 -0.22 14.26
C GLY A 758 -12.19 0.50 13.55
N ASN A 759 -13.01 -0.30 12.86
CA ASN A 759 -14.21 0.02 12.10
C ASN A 759 -14.79 1.43 12.36
N ALA A 760 -14.36 2.40 11.56
CA ALA A 760 -15.09 3.65 11.43
C ALA A 760 -16.45 3.34 10.79
N THR A 761 -17.53 3.76 11.46
CA THR A 761 -18.90 3.62 10.97
C THR A 761 -19.01 4.36 9.64
N THR A 762 -19.45 3.66 8.59
CA THR A 762 -19.69 4.20 7.24
C THR A 762 -20.90 5.13 7.23
N MET A 763 -20.77 6.32 7.81
CA MET A 763 -21.69 7.43 7.53
C MET A 763 -21.28 8.08 6.21
N GLU A 764 -22.25 8.32 5.32
CA GLU A 764 -22.02 8.99 4.03
C GLU A 764 -21.51 10.42 4.26
N ALA A 765 -20.19 10.58 4.26
CA ALA A 765 -19.52 11.85 4.57
C ALA A 765 -19.60 12.87 3.43
N ARG A 766 -20.06 12.46 2.24
CA ARG A 766 -20.09 13.30 1.03
C ARG A 766 -21.34 14.16 0.95
N HIS A 767 -21.15 15.45 0.75
CA HIS A 767 -22.25 16.38 0.44
C HIS A 767 -22.84 16.14 -0.96
N LYS A 768 -24.17 16.04 -1.05
CA LYS A 768 -24.93 15.95 -2.31
C LYS A 768 -25.36 17.35 -2.78
N GLY A 769 -24.90 17.77 -3.94
CA GLY A 769 -25.21 19.07 -4.54
C GLY A 769 -25.93 18.98 -5.90
N LYS A 770 -26.34 20.13 -6.41
CA LYS A 770 -26.89 20.33 -7.77
C LYS A 770 -26.24 21.57 -8.40
N LEU A 771 -25.99 21.53 -9.71
CA LEU A 771 -25.53 22.71 -10.44
C LEU A 771 -26.54 23.85 -10.33
N ASP A 772 -26.05 25.09 -10.29
CA ASP A 772 -26.90 26.25 -10.12
C ASP A 772 -27.49 26.67 -11.47
N GLN A 773 -28.75 26.28 -11.73
CA GLN A 773 -29.42 26.61 -13.00
C GLN A 773 -29.51 28.12 -13.26
N ARG A 774 -29.38 28.98 -12.23
CA ARG A 774 -29.40 30.45 -12.40
C ARG A 774 -28.21 30.96 -13.21
N VAL A 775 -27.12 30.20 -13.31
CA VAL A 775 -25.92 30.60 -14.06
C VAL A 775 -25.84 29.99 -15.46
N PHE A 776 -26.78 29.12 -15.84
CA PHE A 776 -26.81 28.49 -17.17
C PHE A 776 -26.89 29.49 -18.34
N PRO A 777 -27.55 30.66 -18.22
CA PRO A 777 -27.50 31.68 -19.27
C PRO A 777 -26.08 32.22 -19.56
N ALA A 778 -25.15 32.05 -18.61
CA ALA A 778 -23.76 32.46 -18.76
C ALA A 778 -22.84 31.34 -19.26
N PHE A 779 -23.36 30.13 -19.50
CA PHE A 779 -22.56 29.00 -19.99
C PHE A 779 -22.24 29.12 -21.47
N ASP A 780 -21.01 28.73 -21.83
CA ASP A 780 -20.57 28.49 -23.20
C ASP A 780 -21.15 27.17 -23.72
N TRP A 781 -22.39 27.24 -24.20
CA TRP A 781 -23.09 26.09 -24.77
C TRP A 781 -22.46 25.54 -26.04
N ASP A 782 -21.65 26.32 -26.75
CA ASP A 782 -20.95 25.85 -27.96
C ASP A 782 -19.81 24.91 -27.55
N ARG A 783 -19.06 25.26 -26.52
CA ARG A 783 -18.06 24.37 -25.91
C ARG A 783 -18.67 23.08 -25.40
N ILE A 784 -19.77 23.16 -24.64
CA ILE A 784 -20.42 21.96 -24.08
C ILE A 784 -20.91 21.06 -25.23
N TYR A 785 -21.52 21.65 -26.25
CA TYR A 785 -21.97 20.93 -27.44
C TYR A 785 -20.82 20.25 -28.19
N LEU A 786 -19.70 20.96 -28.39
CA LEU A 786 -18.52 20.43 -29.07
C LEU A 786 -17.88 19.29 -28.29
N ALA A 787 -17.78 19.41 -26.95
CA ALA A 787 -17.27 18.34 -26.10
C ALA A 787 -18.10 17.05 -26.24
N LEU A 788 -19.43 17.16 -26.30
CA LEU A 788 -20.31 16.01 -26.51
C LEU A 788 -20.24 15.44 -27.93
N GLN A 789 -20.04 16.29 -28.95
CA GLN A 789 -19.80 15.82 -30.31
C GLN A 789 -18.47 15.06 -30.41
N GLU A 790 -17.42 15.57 -29.80
CA GLU A 790 -16.11 14.91 -29.77
C GLU A 790 -16.19 13.56 -29.03
N HIS A 791 -16.87 13.52 -27.88
CA HIS A 791 -17.13 12.29 -27.13
C HIS A 791 -17.85 11.22 -27.96
N LYS A 792 -18.89 11.63 -28.71
CA LYS A 792 -19.58 10.75 -29.67
C LYS A 792 -18.67 10.27 -30.78
N LEU A 793 -17.82 11.15 -31.33
CA LEU A 793 -16.89 10.83 -32.40
C LEU A 793 -15.86 9.79 -31.95
N GLN A 794 -15.28 9.97 -30.76
CA GLN A 794 -14.32 9.03 -30.16
C GLN A 794 -14.92 7.63 -29.96
N ARG A 795 -16.20 7.53 -29.61
CA ARG A 795 -16.94 6.24 -29.51
C ARG A 795 -17.59 5.81 -30.83
N SER A 796 -17.33 6.56 -31.90
CA SER A 796 -17.85 6.36 -33.23
C SER A 796 -19.38 6.37 -33.33
N TRP A 797 -20.13 6.98 -32.42
CA TRP A 797 -21.61 7.00 -32.41
C TRP A 797 -22.21 7.96 -33.44
N SER A 798 -21.99 7.65 -34.72
CA SER A 798 -22.45 8.44 -35.87
C SER A 798 -23.98 8.48 -36.02
N ASN A 799 -24.70 7.52 -35.44
CA ASN A 799 -26.15 7.41 -35.56
C ASN A 799 -26.92 8.24 -34.52
N LEU A 800 -26.30 8.52 -33.37
CA LEU A 800 -26.88 9.34 -32.33
C LEU A 800 -26.88 10.81 -32.79
N ARG A 801 -28.04 11.44 -32.88
CA ARG A 801 -28.16 12.84 -33.29
C ARG A 801 -28.12 13.73 -32.06
N LEU A 802 -27.36 14.83 -32.13
CA LEU A 802 -27.21 15.80 -31.06
C LEU A 802 -27.53 17.19 -31.60
N GLU A 803 -28.45 17.88 -30.93
CA GLU A 803 -28.90 19.22 -31.26
C GLU A 803 -28.68 20.15 -30.06
N ARG A 804 -28.18 21.36 -30.32
CA ARG A 804 -27.85 22.35 -29.29
C ARG A 804 -29.06 22.76 -28.47
N GLN A 805 -30.19 23.05 -29.11
CA GLN A 805 -31.38 23.51 -28.38
C GLN A 805 -31.95 22.42 -27.47
N LYS A 806 -31.94 21.16 -27.92
CA LYS A 806 -32.39 20.01 -27.12
C LYS A 806 -31.48 19.75 -25.91
N LEU A 807 -30.17 19.93 -26.08
CA LEU A 807 -29.20 19.88 -24.98
C LEU A 807 -29.52 20.92 -23.90
N ILE A 808 -29.75 22.18 -24.31
CA ILE A 808 -30.07 23.27 -23.39
C ILE A 808 -31.36 22.95 -22.63
N SER A 809 -32.44 22.61 -23.36
CA SER A 809 -33.74 22.28 -22.77
C SER A 809 -33.70 21.06 -21.85
N PHE A 810 -32.85 20.06 -22.12
CA PHE A 810 -32.63 18.93 -21.22
C PHE A 810 -31.96 19.36 -19.91
N CYS A 811 -30.96 20.25 -19.97
CA CYS A 811 -30.26 20.73 -18.78
C CYS A 811 -31.12 21.67 -17.93
N GLU A 812 -31.94 22.52 -18.57
CA GLU A 812 -32.87 23.44 -17.90
C GLU A 812 -34.10 22.73 -17.31
N GLY A 813 -34.35 21.48 -17.70
CA GLY A 813 -35.43 20.65 -17.17
C GLY A 813 -35.17 20.09 -15.77
N SER A 814 -35.67 18.88 -15.51
CA SER A 814 -35.43 18.18 -14.23
C SER A 814 -33.94 17.85 -14.07
N SER A 815 -33.43 17.98 -12.84
CA SER A 815 -32.08 17.59 -12.48
C SER A 815 -31.97 16.14 -11.96
N ASP A 816 -33.05 15.35 -12.02
CA ASP A 816 -33.10 14.00 -11.44
C ASP A 816 -32.27 12.96 -12.22
N TRP A 817 -31.77 13.34 -13.40
CA TRP A 817 -30.91 12.49 -14.22
C TRP A 817 -29.48 12.37 -13.67
N TYR A 818 -29.10 13.12 -12.62
CA TYR A 818 -27.80 12.95 -11.97
C TYR A 818 -27.80 13.17 -10.44
N THR A 819 -26.81 12.58 -9.78
CA THR A 819 -26.38 12.86 -8.40
C THR A 819 -24.94 13.36 -8.43
N LEU A 820 -24.69 14.53 -7.86
CA LEU A 820 -23.36 15.13 -7.78
C LEU A 820 -22.90 15.16 -6.31
N PHE A 821 -21.79 14.49 -6.02
CA PHE A 821 -21.09 14.62 -4.75
C PHE A 821 -19.96 15.65 -4.91
N ILE A 822 -20.05 16.75 -4.19
CA ILE A 822 -19.08 17.86 -4.25
C ILE A 822 -19.09 18.64 -2.92
N PRO A 823 -17.95 19.15 -2.42
CA PRO A 823 -17.95 20.05 -1.27
C PRO A 823 -18.86 21.26 -1.51
N ALA A 824 -19.65 21.62 -0.50
CA ALA A 824 -20.65 22.70 -0.63
C ALA A 824 -20.02 24.06 -0.98
N ALA A 825 -18.79 24.31 -0.51
CA ALA A 825 -18.04 25.52 -0.81
C ALA A 825 -17.69 25.64 -2.30
N GLU A 826 -17.35 24.52 -2.96
CA GLU A 826 -16.96 24.50 -4.38
C GLU A 826 -18.12 24.64 -5.36
N LEU A 827 -19.35 24.48 -4.87
CA LEU A 827 -20.56 24.64 -5.66
C LEU A 827 -21.04 26.10 -5.71
N LYS A 828 -20.59 26.94 -4.77
CA LYS A 828 -20.97 28.35 -4.71
C LYS A 828 -20.35 29.11 -5.87
N VAL A 829 -21.15 29.93 -6.55
CA VAL A 829 -20.69 30.82 -7.62
C VAL A 829 -20.47 32.20 -7.05
N THR A 830 -19.21 32.64 -7.04
CA THR A 830 -18.80 33.97 -6.57
C THR A 830 -17.97 34.74 -7.60
N SER A 831 -17.49 34.05 -8.64
CA SER A 831 -16.66 34.61 -9.73
C SER A 831 -17.03 34.00 -11.09
N PHE A 832 -16.54 34.59 -12.18
CA PHE A 832 -16.68 34.02 -13.53
C PHE A 832 -15.92 32.70 -13.71
N ASN A 833 -14.85 32.47 -12.94
CA ASN A 833 -14.13 31.20 -12.97
C ASN A 833 -14.99 30.05 -12.41
N ASP A 834 -15.84 30.33 -11.42
CA ASP A 834 -16.76 29.34 -10.86
C ASP A 834 -17.81 28.91 -11.89
N ILE A 835 -18.22 29.81 -12.79
CA ILE A 835 -19.12 29.47 -13.92
C ILE A 835 -18.44 28.46 -14.83
N ARG A 836 -17.16 28.70 -15.19
CA ARG A 836 -16.37 27.79 -16.02
C ARG A 836 -16.20 26.41 -15.37
N LYS A 837 -16.00 26.37 -14.04
CA LYS A 837 -15.96 25.13 -13.26
C LYS A 837 -17.29 24.36 -13.31
N GLN A 838 -18.43 25.05 -13.24
CA GLN A 838 -19.73 24.39 -13.38
C GLN A 838 -19.97 23.85 -14.80
N GLU A 839 -19.49 24.53 -15.85
CA GLU A 839 -19.51 23.99 -17.22
C GLU A 839 -18.73 22.68 -17.31
N ASP A 840 -17.54 22.61 -16.72
CA ASP A 840 -16.70 21.41 -16.73
C ASP A 840 -17.38 20.23 -16.05
N ILE A 841 -18.04 20.48 -14.91
CA ILE A 841 -18.85 19.48 -14.21
C ILE A 841 -20.02 19.04 -15.08
N LEU A 842 -20.71 19.98 -15.73
CA LEU A 842 -21.84 19.66 -16.61
C LEU A 842 -21.41 18.81 -17.81
N ILE A 843 -20.26 19.11 -18.43
CA ILE A 843 -19.69 18.32 -19.53
C ILE A 843 -19.46 16.87 -19.07
N ARG A 844 -18.85 16.65 -17.90
CA ARG A 844 -18.62 15.30 -17.36
C ARG A 844 -19.93 14.55 -17.14
N LEU A 845 -20.91 15.21 -16.51
CA LEU A 845 -22.24 14.63 -16.27
C LEU A 845 -22.93 14.23 -17.58
N LEU A 846 -22.96 15.12 -18.57
CA LEU A 846 -23.63 14.88 -19.85
C LEU A 846 -22.93 13.79 -20.67
N THR A 847 -21.60 13.72 -20.61
CA THR A 847 -20.78 12.67 -21.19
C THR A 847 -21.20 11.30 -20.64
N ASP A 848 -21.26 11.15 -19.32
CA ASP A 848 -21.70 9.91 -18.66
C ASP A 848 -23.16 9.56 -18.95
N TYR A 849 -24.02 10.58 -19.01
CA TYR A 849 -25.43 10.39 -19.36
C TYR A 849 -25.57 9.90 -20.80
N THR A 850 -24.79 10.45 -21.73
CA THR A 850 -24.78 10.05 -23.15
C THR A 850 -24.39 8.58 -23.29
N ASP A 851 -23.40 8.13 -22.53
CA ASP A 851 -23.03 6.71 -22.44
C ASP A 851 -24.19 5.81 -21.99
N ARG A 852 -24.87 6.19 -20.91
CA ARG A 852 -26.01 5.42 -20.37
C ARG A 852 -27.21 5.43 -21.32
N PHE A 853 -27.51 6.58 -21.91
CA PHE A 853 -28.59 6.77 -22.87
C PHE A 853 -28.41 5.92 -24.13
N TYR A 854 -27.21 5.95 -24.74
CA TYR A 854 -26.91 5.16 -25.93
C TYR A 854 -27.04 3.66 -25.64
N LYS A 855 -26.46 3.20 -24.52
CA LYS A 855 -26.53 1.79 -24.11
C LYS A 855 -27.97 1.33 -23.90
N ALA A 856 -28.81 2.12 -23.22
CA ALA A 856 -30.21 1.78 -23.00
C ALA A 856 -31.00 1.63 -24.31
N LEU A 857 -30.82 2.54 -25.27
CA LEU A 857 -31.50 2.46 -26.57
C LEU A 857 -30.99 1.28 -27.41
N LYS A 858 -29.68 1.05 -27.41
CA LYS A 858 -29.06 -0.08 -28.09
C LYS A 858 -29.63 -1.40 -27.56
N THR A 859 -29.66 -1.58 -26.24
CA THR A 859 -30.23 -2.78 -25.61
C THR A 859 -31.70 -2.96 -25.99
N GLY A 860 -32.50 -1.89 -26.00
CA GLY A 860 -33.90 -1.96 -26.43
C GLY A 860 -34.11 -2.30 -27.92
N TYR A 861 -33.17 -1.94 -28.80
CA TYR A 861 -33.20 -2.32 -30.21
C TYR A 861 -32.75 -3.76 -30.44
N GLU A 862 -31.58 -4.13 -29.91
CA GLU A 862 -31.01 -5.47 -30.03
C GLU A 862 -31.94 -6.53 -29.41
N GLY A 863 -32.70 -6.13 -28.38
CA GLY A 863 -33.68 -6.97 -27.71
C GLY A 863 -34.90 -7.43 -28.53
N GLN A 864 -34.90 -7.22 -29.85
CA GLN A 864 -35.95 -7.68 -30.77
C GLN A 864 -35.49 -8.84 -31.66
N PHE A 865 -34.21 -9.22 -31.62
CA PHE A 865 -33.61 -10.13 -32.60
C PHE A 865 -32.79 -11.23 -31.92
N TYR A 866 -33.32 -12.47 -31.89
CA TYR A 866 -32.64 -13.59 -31.23
C TYR A 866 -32.61 -14.83 -32.07
N ASP A 867 -31.60 -15.66 -31.81
CA ASP A 867 -31.54 -17.05 -32.24
C ASP A 867 -31.37 -17.97 -31.01
N ILE A 868 -31.70 -19.25 -31.20
CA ILE A 868 -31.48 -20.30 -30.21
C ILE A 868 -30.03 -20.78 -30.32
N ILE A 869 -29.31 -20.77 -29.18
CA ILE A 869 -27.98 -21.36 -29.04
C ILE A 869 -27.99 -22.42 -27.93
N HIS A 870 -26.85 -23.07 -27.71
CA HIS A 870 -26.67 -24.03 -26.63
C HIS A 870 -25.74 -23.48 -25.55
N ILE A 871 -25.99 -23.84 -24.29
CA ILE A 871 -25.08 -23.53 -23.18
C ILE A 871 -23.87 -24.47 -23.22
N ASP A 872 -22.69 -23.89 -23.08
CA ASP A 872 -21.41 -24.57 -22.88
C ASP A 872 -20.63 -23.89 -21.73
N GLU A 873 -19.43 -24.41 -21.42
CA GLU A 873 -18.58 -23.87 -20.35
C GLU A 873 -18.05 -22.46 -20.63
N GLU A 874 -18.05 -22.05 -21.89
CA GLU A 874 -17.54 -20.76 -22.36
C GLU A 874 -18.65 -19.70 -22.47
N HIS A 875 -19.91 -20.10 -22.31
CA HIS A 875 -21.05 -19.21 -22.30
C HIS A 875 -20.90 -18.14 -21.21
N GLY A 876 -21.14 -16.87 -21.53
CA GLY A 876 -20.79 -15.77 -20.62
C GLY A 876 -21.61 -15.71 -19.32
N SER A 877 -22.73 -16.45 -19.21
CA SER A 877 -23.44 -16.69 -17.94
C SER A 877 -22.72 -17.65 -16.99
N MET A 878 -21.70 -18.39 -17.45
CA MET A 878 -20.88 -19.26 -16.62
C MET A 878 -19.87 -18.42 -15.85
N LEU A 879 -20.12 -18.24 -14.56
CA LEU A 879 -19.14 -17.60 -13.69
C LEU A 879 -17.97 -18.54 -13.47
N LYS A 880 -16.76 -18.14 -13.91
CA LYS A 880 -15.54 -18.97 -13.79
C LYS A 880 -14.76 -18.76 -12.50
N LEU A 881 -14.88 -17.58 -11.88
CA LEU A 881 -14.02 -17.15 -10.79
C LEU A 881 -14.74 -16.15 -9.88
N TYR A 882 -14.64 -16.37 -8.57
CA TYR A 882 -14.83 -15.34 -7.55
C TYR A 882 -13.47 -14.83 -7.07
N GLN A 883 -13.38 -13.54 -6.81
CA GLN A 883 -12.25 -12.91 -6.14
C GLN A 883 -12.70 -12.46 -4.76
N PHE A 884 -12.01 -12.96 -3.74
CA PHE A 884 -12.18 -12.54 -2.37
C PHE A 884 -11.02 -11.63 -1.96
N GLU A 885 -11.36 -10.60 -1.20
CA GLU A 885 -10.48 -9.54 -0.72
C GLU A 885 -10.71 -9.43 0.80
N PHE A 886 -9.81 -9.92 1.66
CA PHE A 886 -9.98 -9.93 3.13
C PHE A 886 -9.24 -8.79 3.80
N ASP A 887 -9.80 -8.23 4.87
CA ASP A 887 -9.08 -7.31 5.74
C ASP A 887 -7.89 -8.03 6.42
N ASN A 888 -6.81 -7.30 6.68
CA ASN A 888 -5.63 -7.82 7.39
C ASN A 888 -5.86 -7.87 8.92
N SER A 889 -6.87 -8.63 9.33
CA SER A 889 -7.23 -8.88 10.73
C SER A 889 -7.24 -10.38 11.02
N ASP A 890 -7.22 -10.75 12.30
CA ASP A 890 -7.36 -12.16 12.71
C ASP A 890 -8.63 -12.79 12.14
N ASP A 891 -9.74 -12.03 12.12
CA ASP A 891 -11.01 -12.47 11.54
C ASP A 891 -10.89 -12.65 10.01
N GLY A 892 -10.25 -11.71 9.31
CA GLY A 892 -9.97 -11.82 7.87
C GLY A 892 -9.14 -13.06 7.54
N LEU A 893 -8.13 -13.38 8.35
CA LEU A 893 -7.30 -14.58 8.21
C LEU A 893 -8.11 -15.88 8.40
N GLN A 894 -9.07 -15.88 9.33
CA GLN A 894 -9.96 -17.02 9.57
C GLN A 894 -10.91 -17.26 8.39
N TYR A 895 -11.53 -16.21 7.84
CA TYR A 895 -12.36 -16.31 6.64
C TYR A 895 -11.54 -16.81 5.44
N HIS A 896 -10.34 -16.28 5.24
CA HIS A 896 -9.41 -16.74 4.20
C HIS A 896 -9.15 -18.25 4.32
N THR A 897 -8.80 -18.71 5.53
CA THR A 897 -8.50 -20.14 5.79
C THR A 897 -9.71 -21.04 5.51
N LYS A 898 -10.91 -20.65 5.93
CA LYS A 898 -12.15 -21.40 5.67
C LYS A 898 -12.50 -21.46 4.18
N LEU A 899 -12.31 -20.38 3.44
CA LEU A 899 -12.58 -20.34 2.01
C LEU A 899 -11.55 -21.11 1.19
N ASP A 900 -10.27 -21.09 1.59
CA ASP A 900 -9.24 -21.91 0.93
C ASP A 900 -9.51 -23.42 1.13
N ALA A 901 -9.99 -23.83 2.31
CA ALA A 901 -10.45 -25.20 2.53
C ALA A 901 -11.62 -25.57 1.60
N LEU A 902 -12.63 -24.70 1.45
CA LEU A 902 -13.75 -24.92 0.53
C LEU A 902 -13.28 -24.98 -0.93
N LYS A 903 -12.35 -24.11 -1.33
CA LYS A 903 -11.76 -24.10 -2.67
C LYS A 903 -11.15 -25.45 -3.02
N ASN A 904 -10.45 -26.07 -2.07
CA ASN A 904 -9.88 -27.40 -2.24
C ASN A 904 -10.96 -28.49 -2.41
N LEU A 905 -12.07 -28.41 -1.66
CA LEU A 905 -13.20 -29.33 -1.81
C LEU A 905 -13.87 -29.21 -3.18
N VAL A 906 -14.12 -27.98 -3.65
CA VAL A 906 -14.72 -27.69 -4.96
C VAL A 906 -13.80 -28.17 -6.09
N ALA A 907 -12.49 -27.88 -6.01
CA ALA A 907 -11.51 -28.36 -6.97
C ALA A 907 -11.47 -29.90 -7.06
N SER A 908 -11.64 -30.59 -5.94
CA SER A 908 -11.70 -32.06 -5.90
C SER A 908 -13.03 -32.66 -6.38
N GLY A 909 -14.08 -31.85 -6.55
CA GLY A 909 -15.38 -32.30 -7.06
C GLY A 909 -16.30 -32.92 -6.01
N LYS A 910 -15.99 -32.73 -4.73
CA LYS A 910 -16.73 -33.29 -3.60
C LYS A 910 -17.93 -32.42 -3.23
N ILE A 911 -18.91 -32.34 -4.12
CA ILE A 911 -20.07 -31.45 -3.97
C ILE A 911 -20.85 -31.65 -2.64
N GLY A 912 -20.99 -32.90 -2.19
CA GLY A 912 -21.68 -33.22 -0.92
C GLY A 912 -20.90 -32.85 0.36
N GLU A 913 -19.58 -32.64 0.28
CA GLU A 913 -18.80 -32.07 1.38
C GLU A 913 -18.82 -30.53 1.29
N ALA A 914 -18.72 -29.98 0.08
CA ALA A 914 -18.81 -28.53 -0.16
C ALA A 914 -20.17 -27.94 0.25
N SER A 915 -21.27 -28.70 0.10
CA SER A 915 -22.61 -28.27 0.50
C SER A 915 -22.82 -28.13 2.02
N LYS A 916 -21.90 -28.67 2.84
CA LYS A 916 -21.93 -28.56 4.31
C LYS A 916 -21.18 -27.34 4.83
N TRP A 917 -20.55 -26.56 3.95
CA TRP A 917 -19.75 -25.42 4.35
C TRP A 917 -20.60 -24.26 4.85
N ASN A 918 -20.18 -23.64 5.95
CA ASN A 918 -20.80 -22.43 6.48
C ASN A 918 -19.76 -21.49 7.14
N ALA A 919 -20.07 -20.20 7.11
CA ALA A 919 -19.38 -19.18 7.89
C ALA A 919 -20.44 -18.22 8.48
N PRO A 920 -20.14 -17.53 9.60
CA PRO A 920 -21.03 -16.49 10.09
C PRO A 920 -21.33 -15.47 8.98
N HIS A 921 -22.59 -15.08 8.81
CA HIS A 921 -23.03 -14.04 7.87
C HIS A 921 -22.79 -14.34 6.37
N MET A 922 -22.27 -15.53 6.02
CA MET A 922 -21.95 -15.91 4.64
C MET A 922 -22.18 -17.40 4.36
N VAL A 923 -22.79 -17.68 3.21
CA VAL A 923 -23.16 -19.04 2.78
C VAL A 923 -22.57 -19.39 1.42
N ALA A 924 -22.26 -20.68 1.23
CA ALA A 924 -21.87 -21.25 -0.05
C ALA A 924 -22.84 -22.38 -0.40
N ILE A 925 -23.71 -22.14 -1.38
CA ILE A 925 -24.73 -23.11 -1.81
C ILE A 925 -24.16 -23.98 -2.92
N SER A 926 -24.16 -25.30 -2.71
CA SER A 926 -23.70 -26.28 -3.70
C SER A 926 -24.86 -27.17 -4.13
N PHE A 927 -25.72 -26.64 -5.00
CA PHE A 927 -26.87 -27.36 -5.56
C PHE A 927 -26.43 -28.17 -6.79
N ASP A 928 -26.64 -29.50 -6.77
CA ASP A 928 -26.18 -30.43 -7.80
C ASP A 928 -26.91 -30.31 -9.14
N ARG A 929 -28.06 -29.61 -9.18
CA ARG A 929 -28.75 -29.24 -10.42
C ARG A 929 -28.38 -27.85 -10.93
N HIS A 930 -27.52 -27.11 -10.22
CA HIS A 930 -26.99 -25.85 -10.74
C HIS A 930 -25.82 -26.10 -11.70
N LEU A 931 -25.72 -25.31 -12.78
CA LEU A 931 -24.73 -25.52 -13.86
C LEU A 931 -23.29 -25.19 -13.45
N PHE A 932 -23.07 -24.53 -12.32
CA PHE A 932 -21.75 -24.38 -11.69
C PHE A 932 -21.87 -24.33 -10.15
N TYR A 933 -20.80 -24.58 -9.41
CA TYR A 933 -20.83 -24.44 -7.94
C TYR A 933 -19.48 -24.01 -7.38
N PRO A 934 -19.45 -23.38 -6.19
CA PRO A 934 -20.59 -22.98 -5.34
C PRO A 934 -21.19 -21.63 -5.76
N LEU A 935 -22.39 -21.32 -5.24
CA LEU A 935 -23.01 -20.00 -5.26
C LEU A 935 -22.80 -19.32 -3.90
N PHE A 936 -22.11 -18.18 -3.87
CA PHE A 936 -21.87 -17.43 -2.62
C PHE A 936 -22.94 -16.38 -2.35
N SER A 937 -23.31 -16.18 -1.09
CA SER A 937 -24.19 -15.09 -0.64
C SER A 937 -23.87 -14.66 0.78
N PHE A 938 -24.27 -13.44 1.12
CA PHE A 938 -24.47 -13.03 2.51
C PHE A 938 -25.86 -13.46 2.98
N GLU A 939 -26.03 -13.71 4.27
CA GLU A 939 -27.31 -14.22 4.81
C GLU A 939 -28.39 -13.12 4.85
N ASN A 940 -28.01 -11.88 5.15
CA ASN A 940 -28.90 -10.71 5.23
C ASN A 940 -28.36 -9.50 4.47
N ASP A 941 -29.23 -8.53 4.12
CA ASP A 941 -28.88 -7.34 3.30
C ASP A 941 -27.85 -6.38 3.93
N GLY A 942 -27.52 -6.53 5.22
CA GLY A 942 -26.48 -5.77 5.93
C GLY A 942 -25.23 -6.58 6.32
N ASP A 943 -25.24 -7.90 6.10
CA ASP A 943 -24.16 -8.79 6.55
C ASP A 943 -22.84 -8.57 5.78
N LYS A 944 -22.93 -8.06 4.55
CA LYS A 944 -21.77 -7.65 3.73
C LYS A 944 -20.88 -6.61 4.43
N ASP A 945 -21.45 -5.80 5.33
CA ASP A 945 -20.75 -4.75 6.05
C ASP A 945 -20.23 -5.25 7.42
N LEU A 946 -20.58 -6.49 7.80
CA LEU A 946 -20.18 -7.16 9.04
C LEU A 946 -19.05 -8.18 8.85
N VAL A 947 -18.81 -8.62 7.61
CA VAL A 947 -17.73 -9.56 7.29
C VAL A 947 -16.43 -8.82 6.96
N PRO A 948 -15.25 -9.34 7.37
CA PRO A 948 -13.95 -8.72 7.09
C PRO A 948 -13.46 -9.06 5.66
N LEU A 949 -14.36 -9.05 4.67
CA LEU A 949 -14.03 -9.40 3.28
C LEU A 949 -14.94 -8.70 2.26
N LYS A 950 -14.43 -8.58 1.03
CA LYS A 950 -15.18 -8.22 -0.18
C LYS A 950 -15.20 -9.40 -1.15
N LEU A 951 -16.33 -9.55 -1.85
CA LEU A 951 -16.58 -10.61 -2.83
C LEU A 951 -16.89 -9.99 -4.19
N LYS A 952 -16.19 -10.42 -5.24
CA LYS A 952 -16.41 -9.97 -6.64
C LYS A 952 -16.41 -11.15 -7.62
N PRO A 953 -17.40 -11.28 -8.52
CA PRO A 953 -18.71 -10.64 -8.46
C PRO A 953 -19.52 -11.15 -7.25
N LEU A 954 -20.59 -10.44 -6.88
CA LEU A 954 -21.52 -10.91 -5.85
C LEU A 954 -22.24 -12.16 -6.40
N GLY A 955 -22.32 -13.25 -5.64
CA GLY A 955 -22.93 -14.49 -6.15
C GLY A 955 -24.46 -14.40 -6.22
N LEU A 956 -25.12 -14.39 -5.05
CA LEU A 956 -26.54 -14.09 -4.90
C LEU A 956 -26.68 -12.74 -4.21
N GLY A 957 -27.53 -11.88 -4.76
CA GLY A 957 -27.60 -10.45 -4.43
C GLY A 957 -28.67 -10.08 -3.42
N ALA A 958 -29.59 -10.99 -3.09
CA ALA A 958 -30.70 -10.75 -2.17
C ALA A 958 -31.04 -12.02 -1.35
N PRO A 959 -31.52 -11.88 -0.10
CA PRO A 959 -31.96 -13.02 0.71
C PRO A 959 -33.02 -13.90 0.02
N SER A 960 -33.90 -13.31 -0.78
CA SER A 960 -34.91 -14.04 -1.56
C SER A 960 -34.32 -14.93 -2.65
N GLU A 961 -33.13 -14.61 -3.19
CA GLU A 961 -32.42 -15.48 -4.14
C GLU A 961 -31.87 -16.72 -3.43
N VAL A 962 -31.32 -16.56 -2.21
CA VAL A 962 -30.86 -17.66 -1.36
C VAL A 962 -32.03 -18.57 -0.98
N GLU A 963 -33.14 -17.98 -0.54
CA GLU A 963 -34.37 -18.68 -0.18
C GLU A 963 -34.89 -19.49 -1.38
N PHE A 964 -34.99 -18.89 -2.57
CA PHE A 964 -35.44 -19.59 -3.78
C PHE A 964 -34.58 -20.80 -4.13
N VAL A 965 -33.25 -20.68 -4.09
CA VAL A 965 -32.36 -21.81 -4.42
C VAL A 965 -32.50 -22.94 -3.40
N ARG A 966 -32.61 -22.62 -2.10
CA ARG A 966 -32.81 -23.60 -1.04
C ARG A 966 -34.17 -24.27 -1.13
N ASP A 967 -35.22 -23.49 -1.39
CA ASP A 967 -36.59 -23.99 -1.56
C ASP A 967 -36.68 -24.91 -2.77
N LEU A 968 -36.04 -24.55 -3.89
CA LEU A 968 -35.99 -25.38 -5.08
C LEU A 968 -35.21 -26.68 -4.83
N GLU A 969 -34.09 -26.64 -4.12
CA GLU A 969 -33.33 -27.83 -3.75
C GLU A 969 -34.14 -28.75 -2.82
N ALA A 970 -34.85 -28.19 -1.84
CA ALA A 970 -35.70 -28.94 -0.93
C ALA A 970 -36.92 -29.54 -1.66
N PHE A 971 -37.55 -28.77 -2.55
CA PHE A 971 -38.66 -29.21 -3.38
C PHE A 971 -38.23 -30.32 -4.32
N TYR A 972 -37.07 -30.20 -4.98
CA TYR A 972 -36.51 -31.25 -5.83
C TYR A 972 -36.35 -32.60 -5.11
N LYS A 973 -36.05 -32.56 -3.79
CA LYS A 973 -35.90 -33.77 -2.95
C LYS A 973 -37.22 -34.28 -2.38
N SER A 974 -38.27 -33.47 -2.36
CA SER A 974 -39.59 -33.82 -1.79
C SER A 974 -40.42 -34.68 -2.74
N ASP A 975 -41.44 -35.37 -2.21
CA ASP A 975 -42.31 -36.22 -3.03
C ASP A 975 -43.17 -35.41 -3.99
N ASN A 976 -43.66 -34.23 -3.56
CA ASN A 976 -44.38 -33.29 -4.42
C ASN A 976 -43.53 -32.80 -5.60
N GLY A 977 -42.24 -32.52 -5.37
CA GLY A 977 -41.36 -32.09 -6.45
C GLY A 977 -41.01 -33.21 -7.41
N LYS A 978 -40.81 -34.44 -6.93
CA LYS A 978 -40.65 -35.63 -7.79
C LYS A 978 -41.88 -35.85 -8.67
N GLU A 979 -43.08 -35.67 -8.14
CA GLU A 979 -44.32 -35.76 -8.89
C GLU A 979 -44.44 -34.65 -9.94
N ALA A 980 -44.19 -33.40 -9.55
CA ALA A 980 -44.30 -32.23 -10.44
C ALA A 980 -43.27 -32.26 -11.59
N ILE A 981 -42.04 -32.71 -11.32
CA ILE A 981 -40.96 -32.82 -12.32
C ILE A 981 -41.18 -34.06 -13.20
N GLY A 982 -41.65 -35.16 -12.62
CA GLY A 982 -41.86 -36.44 -13.29
C GLY A 982 -40.54 -37.04 -13.79
N LYS A 983 -40.54 -37.60 -15.00
CA LYS A 983 -39.35 -38.20 -15.64
C LYS A 983 -38.34 -37.19 -16.22
N ARG A 984 -38.59 -35.89 -16.05
CA ARG A 984 -37.81 -34.83 -16.69
C ARG A 984 -36.58 -34.45 -15.85
N SER A 985 -35.55 -33.97 -16.50
CA SER A 985 -34.35 -33.45 -15.85
C SER A 985 -34.48 -31.96 -15.54
N LEU A 986 -34.04 -31.53 -14.34
CA LEU A 986 -34.06 -30.14 -13.87
C LEU A 986 -32.65 -29.55 -13.86
N TYR A 987 -32.49 -28.32 -14.38
CA TYR A 987 -31.22 -27.58 -14.30
C TYR A 987 -31.45 -26.10 -13.98
N LEU A 988 -30.56 -25.50 -13.19
CA LEU A 988 -30.63 -24.10 -12.78
C LEU A 988 -29.34 -23.37 -13.14
N LEU A 989 -29.44 -22.13 -13.60
CA LEU A 989 -28.31 -21.21 -13.76
C LEU A 989 -28.66 -19.84 -13.20
N ARG A 990 -27.86 -19.34 -12.27
CA ARG A 990 -27.79 -17.93 -11.88
C ARG A 990 -27.30 -17.15 -13.09
N ASN A 991 -28.11 -16.20 -13.56
CA ASN A 991 -27.74 -15.38 -14.71
C ASN A 991 -26.59 -14.43 -14.33
N ALA A 992 -25.80 -13.97 -15.30
CA ALA A 992 -24.66 -13.11 -14.99
C ALA A 992 -25.11 -11.70 -14.58
N ASP A 993 -24.47 -11.08 -13.59
CA ASP A 993 -24.86 -9.74 -13.13
C ASP A 993 -24.69 -8.59 -14.16
N ARG A 994 -24.15 -8.88 -15.35
CA ARG A 994 -23.93 -7.89 -16.43
C ARG A 994 -24.56 -8.35 -17.73
N GLU A 995 -25.40 -7.48 -18.30
CA GLU A 995 -26.08 -7.65 -19.59
C GLU A 995 -25.14 -8.07 -20.73
N GLY A 996 -23.89 -7.60 -20.75
CA GLY A 996 -22.93 -7.94 -21.81
C GLY A 996 -22.32 -9.35 -21.75
N LYS A 997 -22.54 -10.11 -20.67
CA LYS A 997 -22.00 -11.48 -20.49
C LYS A 997 -23.11 -12.55 -20.38
N GLY A 998 -24.27 -12.23 -19.81
CA GLY A 998 -25.36 -13.21 -19.67
C GLY A 998 -26.29 -13.28 -20.90
N LEU A 999 -27.56 -13.67 -20.69
CA LEU A 999 -28.63 -13.45 -21.67
C LEU A 999 -28.78 -11.94 -21.88
N GLY A 1000 -28.11 -11.39 -22.88
CA GLY A 1000 -27.90 -9.95 -23.04
C GLY A 1000 -29.10 -9.18 -23.57
N PHE A 1001 -30.26 -9.33 -22.94
CA PHE A 1001 -31.44 -8.58 -23.35
C PHE A 1001 -32.43 -8.23 -22.24
N ALA A 1002 -32.99 -7.02 -22.37
CA ALA A 1002 -34.15 -6.58 -21.63
C ALA A 1002 -35.43 -7.04 -22.36
N LEU A 1003 -36.11 -8.05 -21.81
CA LEU A 1003 -37.56 -8.16 -22.00
C LEU A 1003 -38.20 -6.96 -21.28
N ALA A 1004 -39.37 -6.49 -21.72
CA ALA A 1004 -39.77 -5.09 -21.53
C ALA A 1004 -39.60 -4.53 -20.11
N GLY A 1005 -39.16 -3.26 -20.07
CA GLY A 1005 -38.99 -2.49 -18.85
C GLY A 1005 -37.65 -2.74 -18.14
N ASN A 1006 -36.57 -3.05 -18.88
CA ASN A 1006 -35.27 -3.45 -18.33
C ASN A 1006 -35.37 -4.68 -17.38
N PHE A 1007 -36.22 -5.64 -17.71
CA PHE A 1007 -36.29 -6.86 -16.90
C PHE A 1007 -35.14 -7.80 -17.26
N TYR A 1008 -34.31 -8.09 -16.25
CA TYR A 1008 -33.18 -9.02 -16.33
C TYR A 1008 -33.40 -10.12 -15.29
N PRO A 1009 -33.73 -11.36 -15.69
CA PRO A 1009 -34.06 -12.41 -14.73
C PRO A 1009 -32.83 -12.84 -13.95
N ASP A 1010 -33.05 -13.05 -12.66
CA ASP A 1010 -32.06 -13.54 -11.73
C ASP A 1010 -31.62 -14.99 -12.05
N PHE A 1011 -32.55 -15.86 -12.47
CA PHE A 1011 -32.28 -17.27 -12.74
C PHE A 1011 -32.89 -17.77 -14.04
N LEU A 1012 -32.25 -18.80 -14.58
CA LEU A 1012 -32.69 -19.60 -15.71
C LEU A 1012 -32.92 -21.03 -15.23
N LEU A 1013 -34.13 -21.52 -15.38
CA LEU A 1013 -34.53 -22.86 -14.95
C LEU A 1013 -34.95 -23.68 -16.17
N TRP A 1014 -34.25 -24.77 -16.43
CA TRP A 1014 -34.61 -25.74 -17.46
C TRP A 1014 -35.32 -26.94 -16.87
N LEU A 1015 -36.42 -27.32 -17.50
CA LEU A 1015 -37.00 -28.65 -17.41
C LEU A 1015 -36.78 -29.32 -18.78
N VAL A 1016 -36.21 -30.51 -18.80
CA VAL A 1016 -35.83 -31.21 -20.03
C VAL A 1016 -36.49 -32.57 -20.07
N ASP A 1017 -37.29 -32.83 -21.10
CA ASP A 1017 -37.74 -34.17 -21.41
C ASP A 1017 -36.67 -34.89 -22.22
N ASP A 1018 -35.94 -35.79 -21.56
CA ASP A 1018 -34.80 -36.51 -22.13
C ASP A 1018 -35.22 -37.49 -23.25
N GLU A 1019 -36.50 -37.88 -23.34
CA GLU A 1019 -37.01 -38.77 -24.40
C GLU A 1019 -37.34 -37.98 -25.68
N SER A 1020 -38.05 -36.86 -25.56
CA SER A 1020 -38.49 -36.06 -26.72
C SER A 1020 -37.51 -34.95 -27.12
N GLY A 1021 -36.56 -34.61 -26.26
CA GLY A 1021 -35.66 -33.46 -26.42
C GLY A 1021 -36.34 -32.11 -26.23
N LYS A 1022 -37.63 -32.08 -25.85
CA LYS A 1022 -38.38 -30.86 -25.55
C LYS A 1022 -37.83 -30.19 -24.28
N GLN A 1023 -37.62 -28.88 -24.34
CA GLN A 1023 -37.10 -28.11 -23.22
C GLN A 1023 -38.03 -26.97 -22.85
N TRP A 1024 -38.18 -26.73 -21.56
CA TRP A 1024 -38.84 -25.55 -21.00
C TRP A 1024 -37.79 -24.68 -20.33
N LEU A 1025 -37.52 -23.49 -20.87
CA LEU A 1025 -36.65 -22.48 -20.29
C LEU A 1025 -37.51 -21.44 -19.56
N THR A 1026 -37.34 -21.37 -18.25
CA THR A 1026 -38.11 -20.49 -17.37
C THR A 1026 -37.21 -19.41 -16.79
N PHE A 1027 -37.56 -18.15 -17.04
CA PHE A 1027 -36.95 -16.97 -16.43
C PHE A 1027 -37.57 -16.74 -15.05
N VAL A 1028 -36.76 -16.81 -13.99
CA VAL A 1028 -37.25 -16.69 -12.60
C VAL A 1028 -36.57 -15.50 -11.92
N ASP A 1029 -37.36 -14.65 -11.27
CA ASP A 1029 -36.88 -13.43 -10.60
C ASP A 1029 -37.47 -13.29 -9.18
N PRO A 1030 -36.74 -13.71 -8.13
CA PRO A 1030 -37.18 -13.58 -6.75
C PRO A 1030 -36.94 -12.17 -6.21
N LYS A 1031 -37.84 -11.23 -6.53
CA LYS A 1031 -37.72 -9.79 -6.20
C LYS A 1031 -38.96 -9.23 -5.53
N GLY A 1032 -38.73 -8.30 -4.59
CA GLY A 1032 -39.80 -7.58 -3.89
C GLY A 1032 -40.66 -6.70 -4.81
N LEU A 1033 -41.96 -6.63 -4.50
CA LEU A 1033 -42.98 -5.94 -5.31
C LEU A 1033 -43.66 -4.77 -4.58
N ARG A 1034 -43.20 -4.39 -3.38
CA ARG A 1034 -43.87 -3.41 -2.50
C ARG A 1034 -44.30 -2.10 -3.17
N ASN A 1035 -43.46 -1.56 -4.05
CA ASN A 1035 -43.68 -0.24 -4.71
C ASN A 1035 -44.09 -0.36 -6.19
N ILE A 1036 -44.52 -1.54 -6.64
CA ILE A 1036 -44.86 -1.79 -8.05
C ILE A 1036 -46.38 -1.66 -8.26
N ASP A 1037 -46.77 -0.91 -9.29
CA ASP A 1037 -48.17 -0.77 -9.73
C ASP A 1037 -48.59 -1.95 -10.63
N LEU A 1038 -49.88 -2.27 -10.66
CA LEU A 1038 -50.49 -3.31 -11.50
C LEU A 1038 -50.33 -3.05 -13.01
N SER A 1039 -50.02 -1.81 -13.39
CA SER A 1039 -49.69 -1.40 -14.77
C SER A 1039 -48.23 -1.61 -15.16
N HIS A 1040 -47.36 -2.01 -14.21
CA HIS A 1040 -45.92 -2.05 -14.42
C HIS A 1040 -45.53 -3.10 -15.49
N PRO A 1041 -44.69 -2.76 -16.49
CA PRO A 1041 -44.31 -3.65 -17.60
C PRO A 1041 -43.76 -5.02 -17.16
N LYS A 1042 -43.04 -5.05 -16.02
CA LYS A 1042 -42.56 -6.28 -15.38
C LYS A 1042 -43.65 -7.34 -15.16
N LEU A 1043 -44.89 -6.94 -14.86
CA LEU A 1043 -46.03 -7.84 -14.67
C LEU A 1043 -46.61 -8.39 -15.99
N GLY A 1044 -46.19 -7.83 -17.13
CA GLY A 1044 -46.55 -8.30 -18.48
C GLY A 1044 -45.55 -9.27 -19.10
N LEU A 1045 -44.40 -9.51 -18.44
CA LEU A 1045 -43.28 -10.30 -18.96
C LEU A 1045 -43.68 -11.69 -19.47
N TYR A 1046 -44.56 -12.38 -18.74
CA TYR A 1046 -45.02 -13.73 -19.11
C TYR A 1046 -45.68 -13.78 -20.51
N LYS A 1047 -46.29 -12.68 -20.97
CA LYS A 1047 -46.87 -12.58 -22.32
C LYS A 1047 -45.80 -12.30 -23.38
N GLU A 1048 -44.82 -11.46 -23.05
CA GLU A 1048 -43.76 -11.09 -23.99
C GLU A 1048 -42.87 -12.26 -24.33
N VAL A 1049 -42.54 -13.06 -23.31
CA VAL A 1049 -41.77 -14.29 -23.48
C VAL A 1049 -42.48 -15.28 -24.41
N LYS A 1050 -43.82 -15.34 -24.38
CA LYS A 1050 -44.61 -16.14 -25.33
C LYS A 1050 -44.64 -15.56 -26.74
N THR A 1051 -44.57 -14.23 -26.89
CA THR A 1051 -44.41 -13.60 -28.21
C THR A 1051 -43.05 -13.95 -28.82
N LEU A 1052 -42.00 -13.97 -27.98
CA LEU A 1052 -40.67 -14.39 -28.38
C LEU A 1052 -40.62 -15.89 -28.73
N GLU A 1053 -41.27 -16.75 -27.93
CA GLU A 1053 -41.41 -18.18 -28.21
C GLU A 1053 -42.03 -18.43 -29.58
N ALA A 1054 -43.15 -17.76 -29.91
CA ALA A 1054 -43.80 -17.90 -31.22
C ALA A 1054 -42.89 -17.44 -32.38
N THR A 1055 -42.12 -16.37 -32.16
CA THR A 1055 -41.15 -15.85 -33.14
C THR A 1055 -40.04 -16.87 -33.41
N LEU A 1056 -39.49 -17.47 -32.35
CA LEU A 1056 -38.44 -18.49 -32.45
C LEU A 1056 -38.96 -19.80 -33.05
N ALA A 1057 -40.19 -20.20 -32.71
CA ALA A 1057 -40.84 -21.37 -33.30
C ALA A 1057 -41.01 -21.22 -34.83
N GLY A 1058 -41.33 -20.02 -35.31
CA GLY A 1058 -41.38 -19.71 -36.75
C GLY A 1058 -40.01 -19.74 -37.45
N GLN A 1059 -38.91 -19.74 -36.69
CA GLN A 1059 -37.53 -19.81 -37.20
C GLN A 1059 -36.90 -21.20 -37.08
N ALA A 1060 -37.55 -22.13 -36.37
CA ALA A 1060 -37.01 -23.46 -36.08
C ALA A 1060 -36.95 -24.35 -37.33
N GLN A 1061 -35.94 -25.23 -37.41
CA GLN A 1061 -35.83 -26.17 -38.53
C GLN A 1061 -36.86 -27.31 -38.41
N PRO A 1062 -37.34 -27.87 -39.53
CA PRO A 1062 -38.25 -29.03 -39.50
C PRO A 1062 -37.63 -30.21 -38.74
N GLY A 1063 -38.31 -30.69 -37.70
CA GLY A 1063 -37.84 -31.80 -36.86
C GLY A 1063 -37.02 -31.40 -35.63
N GLU A 1064 -36.78 -30.11 -35.39
CA GLU A 1064 -36.10 -29.63 -34.20
C GLU A 1064 -37.02 -29.69 -32.95
N PRO A 1065 -36.57 -30.25 -31.81
CA PRO A 1065 -37.38 -30.29 -30.60
C PRO A 1065 -37.77 -28.89 -30.10
N PRO A 1066 -39.03 -28.66 -29.68
CA PRO A 1066 -39.50 -27.33 -29.32
C PRO A 1066 -38.85 -26.80 -28.03
N LEU A 1067 -38.60 -25.49 -28.00
CA LEU A 1067 -38.21 -24.74 -26.82
C LEU A 1067 -39.40 -23.90 -26.33
N VAL A 1068 -39.90 -24.20 -25.15
CA VAL A 1068 -40.99 -23.45 -24.50
C VAL A 1068 -40.38 -22.44 -23.54
N LEU A 1069 -40.78 -21.17 -23.64
CA LEU A 1069 -40.27 -20.10 -22.79
C LEU A 1069 -41.33 -19.67 -21.77
N ASN A 1070 -40.93 -19.53 -20.50
CA ASN A 1070 -41.80 -19.08 -19.42
C ASN A 1070 -41.12 -17.99 -18.59
N ALA A 1071 -41.90 -17.20 -17.87
CA ALA A 1071 -41.39 -16.15 -16.99
C ALA A 1071 -42.21 -16.09 -15.69
N PHE A 1072 -41.55 -16.00 -14.54
CA PHE A 1072 -42.16 -15.90 -13.22
C PHE A 1072 -41.45 -14.87 -12.36
N ILE A 1073 -42.23 -14.13 -11.58
CA ILE A 1073 -41.74 -13.28 -10.50
C ILE A 1073 -42.11 -13.96 -9.18
N LEU A 1074 -41.12 -14.20 -8.34
CA LEU A 1074 -41.33 -14.75 -7.00
C LEU A 1074 -41.21 -13.61 -5.99
N SER A 1075 -42.33 -13.17 -5.43
CA SER A 1075 -42.36 -12.04 -4.51
C SER A 1075 -42.04 -12.51 -3.08
N PRO A 1076 -40.93 -12.04 -2.47
CA PRO A 1076 -40.73 -12.12 -1.02
C PRO A 1076 -41.57 -11.08 -0.27
N THR A 1077 -42.10 -10.06 -0.96
CA THR A 1077 -43.07 -9.13 -0.36
C THR A 1077 -44.39 -9.85 -0.16
N LYS A 1078 -44.89 -9.85 1.07
CA LYS A 1078 -46.19 -10.43 1.42
C LYS A 1078 -47.30 -9.75 0.63
N PHE A 1079 -48.32 -10.51 0.26
CA PHE A 1079 -49.46 -9.99 -0.48
C PHE A 1079 -50.14 -8.83 0.27
N ALA A 1080 -50.27 -8.96 1.60
CA ALA A 1080 -50.86 -7.93 2.46
C ALA A 1080 -50.04 -6.62 2.52
N ASP A 1081 -48.75 -6.66 2.18
CA ASP A 1081 -47.84 -5.52 2.22
C ASP A 1081 -47.76 -4.76 0.88
N LEU A 1082 -48.49 -5.22 -0.14
CA LEU A 1082 -48.58 -4.54 -1.43
C LEU A 1082 -49.47 -3.29 -1.30
N LEU A 1083 -48.88 -2.11 -1.48
CA LEU A 1083 -49.55 -0.82 -1.24
C LEU A 1083 -50.76 -0.56 -2.17
N ASN A 1084 -50.84 -1.24 -3.32
CA ASN A 1084 -51.81 -0.96 -4.39
C ASN A 1084 -52.76 -2.15 -4.70
N VAL A 1085 -52.70 -3.27 -3.94
CA VAL A 1085 -53.34 -4.54 -4.33
C VAL A 1085 -53.94 -5.32 -3.13
N GLY A 1086 -54.86 -4.72 -2.37
CA GLY A 1086 -55.32 -5.26 -1.07
C GLY A 1086 -56.48 -6.29 -1.04
N ASP A 1087 -56.81 -7.03 -2.12
CA ASP A 1087 -57.94 -8.01 -2.11
C ASP A 1087 -57.53 -9.40 -2.64
N SER A 1088 -58.03 -10.49 -2.03
CA SER A 1088 -57.69 -11.88 -2.40
C SER A 1088 -58.03 -12.23 -3.85
N THR A 1089 -59.10 -11.65 -4.40
CA THR A 1089 -59.45 -11.74 -5.83
C THR A 1089 -58.30 -11.27 -6.73
N LYS A 1090 -57.56 -10.24 -6.30
CA LYS A 1090 -56.41 -9.69 -7.02
C LYS A 1090 -55.13 -10.51 -6.82
N LYS A 1091 -55.01 -11.30 -5.74
CA LYS A 1091 -53.91 -12.27 -5.58
C LYS A 1091 -53.99 -13.34 -6.67
N ALA A 1092 -55.18 -13.91 -6.88
CA ALA A 1092 -55.40 -14.88 -7.96
C ALA A 1092 -55.14 -14.26 -9.36
N GLU A 1093 -55.48 -12.98 -9.55
CA GLU A 1093 -55.15 -12.24 -10.78
C GLU A 1093 -53.63 -12.11 -10.99
N LEU A 1094 -52.87 -11.76 -9.94
CA LEU A 1094 -51.41 -11.69 -9.97
C LEU A 1094 -50.76 -13.06 -10.22
N GLU A 1095 -51.28 -14.12 -9.58
CA GLU A 1095 -50.86 -15.50 -9.88
C GLU A 1095 -51.15 -15.85 -11.34
N GLY A 1096 -52.30 -15.43 -11.89
CA GLY A 1096 -52.64 -15.51 -13.31
C GLY A 1096 -51.64 -14.79 -14.23
N ARG A 1097 -50.99 -13.74 -13.73
CA ARG A 1097 -49.88 -13.02 -14.39
C ARG A 1097 -48.49 -13.58 -14.08
N HIS A 1098 -48.41 -14.78 -13.51
CA HIS A 1098 -47.17 -15.48 -13.14
C HIS A 1098 -46.37 -14.79 -12.01
N VAL A 1099 -47.06 -14.06 -11.14
CA VAL A 1099 -46.51 -13.55 -9.89
C VAL A 1099 -46.91 -14.49 -8.76
N LEU A 1100 -45.94 -15.17 -8.16
CA LEU A 1100 -46.15 -16.09 -7.06
C LEU A 1100 -45.54 -15.52 -5.78
N PHE A 1101 -46.12 -15.82 -4.61
CA PHE A 1101 -45.68 -15.27 -3.34
C PHE A 1101 -44.94 -16.33 -2.53
N MET A 1102 -43.71 -16.03 -2.12
CA MET A 1102 -42.85 -16.98 -1.39
C MET A 1102 -43.42 -17.29 0.01
N GLU A 1103 -44.18 -16.36 0.60
CA GLU A 1103 -44.88 -16.57 1.89
C GLU A 1103 -45.87 -17.74 1.89
N ASP A 1104 -46.36 -18.18 0.73
CA ASP A 1104 -47.25 -19.34 0.61
C ASP A 1104 -46.53 -20.67 0.94
N GLY A 1105 -45.20 -20.62 1.07
CA GLY A 1105 -44.31 -21.74 1.37
C GLY A 1105 -43.81 -22.46 0.12
N ALA A 1106 -42.57 -22.96 0.18
CA ALA A 1106 -41.85 -23.63 -0.90
C ALA A 1106 -42.71 -24.64 -1.69
N ASN A 1107 -43.35 -25.57 -0.98
CA ASN A 1107 -44.17 -26.60 -1.60
C ASN A 1107 -45.38 -26.02 -2.35
N SER A 1108 -45.97 -24.91 -1.89
CA SER A 1108 -47.15 -24.33 -2.52
C SER A 1108 -46.78 -23.57 -3.79
N TYR A 1109 -45.88 -22.58 -3.69
CA TYR A 1109 -45.58 -21.72 -4.83
C TYR A 1109 -44.78 -22.45 -5.92
N LEU A 1110 -43.87 -23.37 -5.57
CA LEU A 1110 -43.15 -24.17 -6.57
C LEU A 1110 -44.10 -25.14 -7.28
N SER A 1111 -45.03 -25.79 -6.57
CA SER A 1111 -46.03 -26.65 -7.23
C SER A 1111 -46.89 -25.85 -8.21
N LYS A 1112 -47.35 -24.65 -7.83
CA LYS A 1112 -48.06 -23.73 -8.73
C LYS A 1112 -47.21 -23.33 -9.94
N MET A 1113 -45.91 -23.07 -9.75
CA MET A 1113 -44.99 -22.74 -10.83
C MET A 1113 -44.87 -23.91 -11.82
N PHE A 1114 -44.51 -25.11 -11.36
CA PHE A 1114 -44.32 -26.29 -12.21
C PHE A 1114 -45.60 -26.74 -12.90
N ALA A 1115 -46.76 -26.63 -12.25
CA ALA A 1115 -48.07 -26.91 -12.86
C ALA A 1115 -48.40 -25.96 -14.03
N LYS A 1116 -47.79 -24.76 -14.07
CA LYS A 1116 -47.93 -23.81 -15.19
C LYS A 1116 -46.82 -23.95 -16.24
N LEU A 1117 -45.74 -24.69 -15.95
CA LEU A 1117 -44.66 -24.94 -16.90
C LEU A 1117 -45.05 -25.99 -17.95
N ILE A 1118 -45.69 -27.07 -17.47
CA ILE A 1118 -46.07 -28.27 -18.23
C ILE A 1118 -47.45 -28.08 -18.84
#